data_AF-A0A316QAP5-F1
#
_entry.id   AF-A0A316QAP5-F1
#
_cell.length_a   1.000
_cell.length_b   1.000
_cell.length_c   1.000
_cell.angle_alpha   90.00
_cell.angle_beta   90.00
_cell.angle_gamma   90.00
#
_symmetry.space_group_name_H-M   'P 1'
#
loop_
_entity.id
_entity.type
_entity.pdbx_description
1 polymer ?
#
loop_
_entity_poly.entity_id
_entity_poly.type
_entity_poly.pdbx_seq_one_letter_code
_entity_poly.pdbx_strand_id
1 'polypeptide(L)'
;MFNAFRHTSLQSAPVYEQVQAKVKFMTYPDQGAYMEKIVPLNKEYSIEPEKLNAQGLEEVTRLKTTGKPNPTYKPNGFKAKPNEDNIRVDENAKTVTVNRESLTETDNFNKNKAVTYPNFLNHDGYAYGVNSSDQTIRDAAVKEFIKRLYPDPEFDRQLSSDPNNNKRADGKVVIGWTTKELKDDGTRSAIDKFYDLEKDKKVLSDIKQWKDVDEGEKTYIFNEYSPVDKNRTVYAVWGTPSLVLHANNTDLDKEVIVRIPYNKDDITTTNNIIDAMTSATKDGLKKKNVIKKLPLAPYSYKSKSLSEDYAPELDAFIKEGSTFVGWTMKRYSNDENSEFVAGNNNDRIGEIQKGLAINGRSLPVRTESSQYLSGKRDAYVPNGYNFAVSKGFDLLMKEGKDIHLYANYRPYFDVKVKPSYKNIDKTADVSHKYGKYVNTVDKAKKKPLDIALLYRTAVTPYEKPTVLQSATYNPLTEKEIADSSPIIQHWDGTPDKILSWKVPGYDREGMRQSFVATVVPQGKADIYHKFKKENPDTGKIYDWNSLGFTTFVKVAGDSAELDKGAPRNLHETVDRGDPYGIGLAKQQAFTVNTEGKIDAFTSATSRQAVVRKTPESAEEVKGYNILLTNTPQSIPSPDFESVKDTDKTIDINFGPSLVNEKLTKLKLKVPTAVQDGVEEGTNKPKYKSVLKELEFTIAADGKTFTGPEGMTATLNENTGKLTIGNFTPEGGFDFGNLPAPENNRTIYGTYVNKDGAEGDPGKVVITQVLTSFPVKHMEQILKRDGETARIEFTVPDEGPTDQVVPGTVYTAQKFNGKNWVDVGSLEIEGSNQRGSKKEMKLEGDIKDGDLIRIKSKEPGKLEAYSVGEKDGAYTPLVPDPNDTTNPVADKNRYLILDLKGPEAEGKATDERFRRYIDINATLKEAPGKEVTIEVGFAGEQGAEGNKTFTGDKSDVIKFYNQVVHTEDTIHGVWITATDQFGNTKTTKLTYDQTYQLAVTTTGIRPRRNYLRLKSERANTSVKLTFYKKGKVAHEETVTIKDADKFQKFTFKNNYKMEKGTYVQLEGSCTEGDKVYTTNPWKKFID
;
A
#
# COMPACT_ATOMS: atom_id res chain seq x y z
N MET A 1 -29.65 -67.76 -2.03
CA MET A 1 -29.65 -68.70 -3.17
C MET A 1 -29.41 -67.82 -4.40
N PHE A 2 -28.19 -67.53 -4.86
CA PHE A 2 -27.08 -68.39 -5.25
C PHE A 2 -25.71 -67.87 -4.75
N ASN A 3 -24.93 -68.79 -4.19
CA ASN A 3 -23.47 -68.76 -4.19
C ASN A 3 -22.97 -68.95 -5.62
N ALA A 4 -22.25 -67.97 -6.18
CA ALA A 4 -21.26 -68.19 -7.26
C ALA A 4 -20.50 -66.90 -7.61
N PHE A 5 -19.55 -66.48 -6.76
CA PHE A 5 -18.37 -65.72 -7.22
C PHE A 5 -17.17 -66.06 -6.31
N ARG A 6 -16.87 -67.36 -6.21
CA ARG A 6 -15.52 -67.86 -5.93
C ARG A 6 -15.12 -68.69 -7.15
N HIS A 7 -13.92 -68.42 -7.68
CA HIS A 7 -13.27 -69.01 -8.86
C HIS A 7 -13.62 -68.44 -10.24
N THR A 8 -12.93 -67.35 -10.60
CA THR A 8 -12.25 -67.18 -11.92
C THR A 8 -10.90 -66.48 -11.72
N SER A 9 -10.07 -67.05 -10.85
CA SER A 9 -8.64 -67.09 -11.14
C SER A 9 -8.46 -68.25 -12.10
N LEU A 10 -8.30 -67.96 -13.40
CA LEU A 10 -7.59 -68.76 -14.42
C LEU A 10 -7.88 -68.15 -15.80
N GLN A 11 -6.80 -67.69 -16.45
CA GLN A 11 -6.72 -66.95 -17.72
C GLN A 11 -6.90 -65.42 -17.67
N SER A 12 -6.08 -64.71 -16.90
CA SER A 12 -5.76 -63.32 -17.28
C SER A 12 -4.91 -63.36 -18.55
N ALA A 13 -5.54 -63.17 -19.71
CA ALA A 13 -4.81 -62.83 -20.93
C ALA A 13 -4.02 -61.52 -20.72
N PRO A 14 -2.86 -61.32 -21.37
CA PRO A 14 -2.13 -60.07 -21.23
C PRO A 14 -3.01 -58.90 -21.70
N VAL A 15 -3.32 -57.99 -20.78
CA VAL A 15 -4.01 -56.73 -21.07
C VAL A 15 -3.01 -55.87 -21.86
N TYR A 16 -3.25 -55.68 -23.16
CA TYR A 16 -2.49 -54.72 -23.96
C TYR A 16 -3.03 -53.32 -23.63
N GLU A 17 -2.24 -52.53 -22.89
CA GLU A 17 -2.69 -51.41 -22.06
C GLU A 17 -3.34 -50.24 -22.86
N GLN A 18 -4.64 -50.02 -22.63
CA GLN A 18 -5.07 -48.66 -22.28
C GLN A 18 -4.32 -48.31 -21.01
N VAL A 19 -3.35 -47.40 -21.10
CA VAL A 19 -2.40 -47.11 -20.02
C VAL A 19 -3.16 -46.73 -18.75
N GLN A 20 -3.09 -47.61 -17.73
CA GLN A 20 -3.55 -47.32 -16.37
C GLN A 20 -2.34 -46.92 -15.52
N ALA A 21 -1.76 -45.77 -15.84
CA ALA A 21 -0.59 -45.28 -15.14
C ALA A 21 -0.96 -44.84 -13.72
N LYS A 22 -0.12 -45.23 -12.76
CA LYS A 22 -0.16 -44.75 -11.38
C LYS A 22 0.79 -43.57 -11.23
N VAL A 23 0.33 -42.54 -10.56
CA VAL A 23 1.18 -41.41 -10.15
C VAL A 23 1.32 -41.45 -8.64
N LYS A 24 2.55 -41.59 -8.17
CA LYS A 24 2.90 -41.44 -6.76
C LYS A 24 3.17 -39.96 -6.48
N PHE A 25 2.28 -39.37 -5.70
CA PHE A 25 2.37 -38.02 -5.18
C PHE A 25 3.13 -38.05 -3.85
N MET A 26 4.46 -37.92 -3.91
CA MET A 26 5.34 -37.94 -2.74
C MET A 26 5.17 -36.67 -1.92
N THR A 27 4.59 -36.78 -0.73
CA THR A 27 4.45 -35.66 0.21
C THR A 27 5.69 -35.50 1.09
N TYR A 28 6.31 -36.63 1.47
CA TYR A 28 7.53 -36.65 2.28
C TYR A 28 8.48 -37.74 1.80
N PRO A 29 9.45 -37.40 0.92
CA PRO A 29 10.37 -38.36 0.30
C PRO A 29 11.18 -39.17 1.31
N ASP A 30 11.81 -38.50 2.29
CA ASP A 30 12.69 -39.15 3.27
C ASP A 30 11.93 -40.13 4.20
N GLN A 31 10.65 -39.87 4.43
CA GLN A 31 9.76 -40.69 5.27
C GLN A 31 8.94 -41.69 4.44
N GLY A 32 9.07 -41.67 3.11
CA GLY A 32 8.31 -42.54 2.21
C GLY A 32 6.79 -42.31 2.24
N ALA A 33 6.31 -41.13 2.64
CA ALA A 33 4.88 -40.82 2.69
C ALA A 33 4.38 -40.29 1.33
N TYR A 34 3.31 -40.90 0.81
CA TYR A 34 2.75 -40.54 -0.50
C TYR A 34 1.25 -40.82 -0.60
N MET A 35 0.65 -40.22 -1.62
CA MET A 35 -0.67 -40.64 -2.13
C MET A 35 -0.49 -41.29 -3.50
N GLU A 36 -1.19 -42.39 -3.73
CA GLU A 36 -1.25 -43.01 -5.06
C GLU A 36 -2.57 -42.62 -5.74
N LYS A 37 -2.47 -42.04 -6.94
CA LYS A 37 -3.61 -41.79 -7.82
C LYS A 37 -3.39 -42.52 -9.14
N ILE A 38 -4.47 -42.74 -9.87
CA ILE A 38 -4.51 -43.51 -11.10
C ILE A 38 -5.04 -42.62 -12.20
N VAL A 39 -4.32 -42.50 -13.32
CA VAL A 39 -4.76 -41.67 -14.44
C VAL A 39 -6.02 -42.30 -15.08
N PRO A 40 -7.01 -41.50 -15.51
CA PRO A 40 -8.15 -41.99 -16.28
C PRO A 40 -7.73 -42.76 -17.54
N LEU A 41 -8.57 -43.69 -18.02
CA LEU A 41 -8.25 -44.44 -19.24
C LEU A 41 -8.22 -43.52 -20.47
N ASN A 42 -7.34 -43.83 -21.40
CA ASN A 42 -7.30 -43.18 -22.72
C ASN A 42 -8.38 -43.75 -23.63
N LYS A 43 -8.87 -42.95 -24.59
CA LYS A 43 -9.80 -43.45 -25.63
C LYS A 43 -9.14 -44.49 -26.53
N GLU A 44 -7.92 -44.20 -26.96
CA GLU A 44 -7.12 -45.04 -27.85
C GLU A 44 -6.14 -45.92 -27.07
N TYR A 45 -5.77 -47.07 -27.64
CA TYR A 45 -4.73 -47.95 -27.11
C TYR A 45 -3.34 -47.44 -27.47
N SER A 46 -2.34 -47.68 -26.60
CA SER A 46 -0.95 -47.28 -26.83
C SER A 46 -0.25 -48.10 -27.94
N ILE A 47 -0.74 -49.31 -28.22
CA ILE A 47 -0.23 -50.25 -29.23
C ILE A 47 -1.38 -50.60 -30.19
N GLU A 48 -1.10 -50.68 -31.49
CA GLU A 48 -2.10 -51.04 -32.51
C GLU A 48 -2.63 -52.49 -32.32
N PRO A 49 -3.97 -52.69 -32.33
CA PRO A 49 -4.58 -54.02 -32.35
C PRO A 49 -4.49 -54.68 -33.75
N GLU A 50 -4.30 -56.01 -33.84
CA GLU A 50 -4.19 -56.75 -35.12
C GLU A 50 -5.54 -56.89 -35.87
N LYS A 51 -6.68 -56.95 -35.17
CA LYS A 51 -8.01 -57.06 -35.78
C LYS A 51 -9.08 -56.36 -34.94
N LEU A 52 -9.83 -55.46 -35.57
CA LEU A 52 -11.12 -54.94 -35.11
C LEU A 52 -12.21 -55.53 -36.02
N ASN A 53 -13.41 -55.81 -35.50
CA ASN A 53 -14.53 -56.16 -36.38
C ASN A 53 -14.99 -54.94 -37.19
N ALA A 54 -15.92 -55.13 -38.14
CA ALA A 54 -16.42 -54.07 -39.04
C ALA A 54 -17.09 -52.89 -38.32
N GLN A 55 -17.32 -52.98 -37.01
CA GLN A 55 -17.88 -51.95 -36.15
C GLN A 55 -16.88 -51.39 -35.11
N GLY A 56 -15.60 -51.77 -35.16
CA GLY A 56 -14.59 -51.28 -34.21
C GLY A 56 -14.63 -51.95 -32.83
N LEU A 57 -15.28 -53.11 -32.69
CA LEU A 57 -15.43 -53.85 -31.43
C LEU A 57 -14.73 -55.23 -31.46
N GLU A 58 -14.42 -55.77 -30.28
CA GLU A 58 -13.65 -57.01 -30.08
C GLU A 58 -14.40 -58.29 -30.48
N GLU A 59 -13.72 -59.25 -31.11
CA GLU A 59 -14.08 -60.67 -31.02
C GLU A 59 -13.50 -61.24 -29.71
N VAL A 60 -14.32 -61.99 -28.96
CA VAL A 60 -14.13 -62.40 -27.54
C VAL A 60 -12.94 -63.37 -27.30
N THR A 61 -11.98 -63.48 -28.22
CA THR A 61 -10.82 -64.38 -28.11
C THR A 61 -9.52 -63.65 -28.37
N ARG A 62 -8.90 -63.14 -27.30
CA ARG A 62 -7.54 -62.55 -27.21
C ARG A 62 -7.20 -61.50 -28.27
N LEU A 63 -7.08 -60.23 -27.84
CA LEU A 63 -6.32 -59.19 -28.55
C LEU A 63 -4.93 -59.72 -28.90
N LYS A 64 -4.66 -59.93 -30.19
CA LYS A 64 -3.30 -59.94 -30.72
C LYS A 64 -2.96 -58.51 -31.11
N THR A 65 -1.76 -58.04 -30.78
CA THR A 65 -1.29 -56.70 -31.15
C THR A 65 -0.21 -56.81 -32.21
N THR A 66 -0.09 -55.77 -33.05
CA THR A 66 0.96 -55.73 -34.08
C THR A 66 2.34 -55.48 -33.48
N GLY A 67 2.41 -55.13 -32.19
CA GLY A 67 3.61 -54.64 -31.51
C GLY A 67 4.02 -53.22 -31.92
N LYS A 68 3.27 -52.56 -32.81
CA LYS A 68 3.57 -51.19 -33.28
C LYS A 68 2.89 -50.14 -32.41
N PRO A 69 3.55 -49.02 -32.09
CA PRO A 69 2.93 -47.88 -31.43
C PRO A 69 1.75 -47.35 -32.26
N ASN A 70 0.62 -47.08 -31.60
CA ASN A 70 -0.53 -46.48 -32.27
C ASN A 70 -0.29 -44.97 -32.50
N PRO A 71 -0.26 -44.49 -33.75
CA PRO A 71 -0.02 -43.06 -34.03
C PRO A 71 -1.17 -42.15 -33.59
N THR A 72 -2.38 -42.67 -33.34
CA THR A 72 -3.51 -41.90 -32.84
C THR A 72 -3.55 -41.79 -31.31
N TYR A 73 -2.71 -42.56 -30.61
CA TYR A 73 -2.63 -42.54 -29.15
C TYR A 73 -2.11 -41.19 -28.64
N LYS A 74 -2.86 -40.57 -27.73
CA LYS A 74 -2.49 -39.33 -27.05
C LYS A 74 -2.54 -39.55 -25.54
N PRO A 75 -1.39 -39.62 -24.84
CA PRO A 75 -1.37 -39.75 -23.39
C PRO A 75 -2.17 -38.63 -22.72
N ASN A 76 -2.96 -38.98 -21.72
CA ASN A 76 -3.76 -38.04 -20.94
C ASN A 76 -3.14 -37.76 -19.56
N GLY A 77 -3.66 -36.71 -18.92
CA GLY A 77 -3.50 -36.46 -17.49
C GLY A 77 -4.77 -36.83 -16.72
N PHE A 78 -4.92 -36.29 -15.53
CA PHE A 78 -6.16 -36.42 -14.72
C PHE A 78 -7.32 -35.59 -15.29
N LYS A 79 -7.03 -34.60 -16.13
CA LYS A 79 -7.99 -33.88 -16.98
C LYS A 79 -7.48 -33.80 -18.42
N ALA A 80 -8.41 -33.77 -19.37
CA ALA A 80 -8.09 -33.52 -20.77
C ALA A 80 -7.69 -32.04 -20.94
N LYS A 81 -6.73 -31.77 -21.82
CA LYS A 81 -6.37 -30.38 -22.15
C LYS A 81 -7.54 -29.69 -22.87
N PRO A 82 -7.62 -28.36 -22.84
CA PRO A 82 -8.61 -27.62 -23.63
C PRO A 82 -8.54 -28.04 -25.10
N ASN A 83 -9.70 -28.36 -25.69
CA ASN A 83 -9.86 -28.85 -27.07
C ASN A 83 -9.25 -30.24 -27.37
N GLU A 84 -8.84 -30.99 -26.34
CA GLU A 84 -8.48 -32.41 -26.47
C GLU A 84 -9.58 -33.29 -25.88
N ASP A 85 -9.86 -34.42 -26.53
CA ASP A 85 -10.86 -35.40 -26.09
C ASP A 85 -10.24 -36.81 -26.11
N ASN A 86 -9.31 -37.03 -25.19
CA ASN A 86 -8.52 -38.26 -25.07
C ASN A 86 -8.80 -39.08 -23.81
N ILE A 87 -9.67 -38.60 -22.90
CA ILE A 87 -10.10 -39.34 -21.72
C ILE A 87 -11.36 -40.14 -22.01
N ARG A 88 -11.36 -41.42 -21.64
CA ARG A 88 -12.50 -42.32 -21.78
C ARG A 88 -13.49 -42.13 -20.61
N VAL A 89 -14.73 -41.84 -20.95
CA VAL A 89 -15.87 -41.67 -20.02
C VAL A 89 -17.06 -42.49 -20.52
N ASP A 90 -18.04 -42.73 -19.65
CA ASP A 90 -19.30 -43.37 -20.02
C ASP A 90 -20.06 -42.49 -21.06
N GLU A 91 -20.36 -43.06 -22.22
CA GLU A 91 -21.04 -42.33 -23.30
C GLU A 91 -22.53 -42.09 -23.03
N ASN A 92 -23.16 -42.96 -22.23
CA ASN A 92 -24.58 -42.86 -21.87
C ASN A 92 -24.80 -41.88 -20.70
N ALA A 93 -23.80 -41.73 -19.83
CA ALA A 93 -23.83 -40.81 -18.69
C ALA A 93 -22.46 -40.17 -18.49
N LYS A 94 -22.15 -39.12 -19.26
CA LYS A 94 -20.82 -38.47 -19.30
C LYS A 94 -20.33 -37.90 -17.97
N THR A 95 -21.23 -37.63 -17.02
CA THR A 95 -20.91 -37.07 -15.71
C THR A 95 -21.57 -37.86 -14.59
N VAL A 96 -20.97 -37.77 -13.39
CA VAL A 96 -21.46 -38.42 -12.18
C VAL A 96 -21.26 -37.51 -10.97
N THR A 97 -22.25 -37.46 -10.08
CA THR A 97 -22.16 -36.71 -8.83
C THR A 97 -21.70 -37.61 -7.70
N VAL A 98 -20.72 -37.17 -6.94
CA VAL A 98 -20.11 -37.89 -5.82
C VAL A 98 -20.18 -37.01 -4.57
N ASN A 99 -20.68 -37.57 -3.47
CA ASN A 99 -20.65 -36.90 -2.17
C ASN A 99 -19.27 -37.06 -1.54
N ARG A 100 -18.64 -35.94 -1.17
CA ARG A 100 -17.33 -35.90 -0.49
C ARG A 100 -17.42 -35.08 0.78
N GLU A 101 -16.74 -35.54 1.83
CA GLU A 101 -16.60 -34.80 3.07
C GLU A 101 -15.48 -33.75 2.91
N SER A 102 -15.85 -32.48 2.95
CA SER A 102 -14.91 -31.35 2.95
C SER A 102 -14.16 -31.28 4.27
N LEU A 103 -12.87 -30.96 4.21
CA LEU A 103 -12.04 -30.72 5.38
C LEU A 103 -12.39 -29.38 6.07
N THR A 104 -13.22 -28.53 5.49
CA THR A 104 -13.60 -27.23 6.04
C THR A 104 -15.09 -27.14 6.36
N GLU A 105 -15.41 -26.51 7.49
CA GLU A 105 -16.78 -26.04 7.78
C GLU A 105 -16.94 -24.69 7.08
N THR A 106 -17.94 -24.56 6.21
CA THR A 106 -18.38 -23.25 5.75
C THR A 106 -19.58 -22.85 6.59
N ASP A 107 -19.63 -21.59 7.04
CA ASP A 107 -20.62 -21.01 7.96
C ASP A 107 -22.11 -21.17 7.53
N ASN A 108 -22.42 -21.81 6.39
CA ASN A 108 -23.79 -22.06 5.92
C ASN A 108 -24.04 -23.42 5.22
N PHE A 109 -23.09 -24.35 5.12
CA PHE A 109 -23.34 -25.64 4.46
C PHE A 109 -22.62 -26.81 5.14
N ASN A 110 -23.34 -27.93 5.22
CA ASN A 110 -22.93 -29.24 5.72
C ASN A 110 -21.53 -29.66 5.18
N LYS A 111 -20.72 -30.37 5.99
CA LYS A 111 -19.39 -30.88 5.59
C LYS A 111 -19.46 -31.77 4.34
N ASN A 112 -20.59 -32.42 4.10
CA ASN A 112 -20.82 -33.21 2.90
C ASN A 112 -21.19 -32.32 1.71
N LYS A 113 -20.31 -32.28 0.70
CA LYS A 113 -20.54 -31.61 -0.59
C LYS A 113 -20.81 -32.64 -1.70
N ALA A 114 -21.84 -32.39 -2.49
CA ALA A 114 -22.07 -33.08 -3.75
C ALA A 114 -21.22 -32.42 -4.86
N VAL A 115 -20.30 -33.17 -5.48
CA VAL A 115 -19.41 -32.66 -6.52
C VAL A 115 -19.58 -33.49 -7.79
N THR A 116 -19.71 -32.81 -8.94
CA THR A 116 -19.88 -33.47 -10.24
C THR A 116 -18.54 -33.64 -10.95
N TYR A 117 -18.27 -34.86 -11.42
CA TYR A 117 -17.05 -35.27 -12.12
C TYR A 117 -17.40 -35.92 -13.47
N PRO A 118 -16.45 -36.04 -14.41
CA PRO A 118 -16.61 -36.94 -15.55
C PRO A 118 -16.79 -38.38 -15.06
N ASN A 119 -17.69 -39.13 -15.70
CA ASN A 119 -17.98 -40.51 -15.30
C ASN A 119 -16.92 -41.46 -15.87
N PHE A 120 -15.74 -41.50 -15.23
CA PHE A 120 -14.62 -42.33 -15.65
C PHE A 120 -14.97 -43.82 -15.58
N LEU A 121 -14.42 -44.60 -16.51
CA LEU A 121 -14.56 -46.06 -16.52
C LEU A 121 -13.47 -46.73 -15.69
N ASN A 122 -13.79 -47.88 -15.10
CA ASN A 122 -12.86 -48.77 -14.42
C ASN A 122 -12.01 -49.56 -15.45
N HIS A 123 -11.11 -50.42 -14.96
CA HIS A 123 -10.20 -51.19 -15.83
C HIS A 123 -10.92 -52.19 -16.76
N ASP A 124 -12.15 -52.57 -16.42
CA ASP A 124 -12.99 -53.48 -17.22
C ASP A 124 -13.87 -52.72 -18.23
N GLY A 125 -13.78 -51.38 -18.27
CA GLY A 125 -14.59 -50.55 -19.15
C GLY A 125 -15.99 -50.20 -18.63
N TYR A 126 -16.27 -50.39 -17.34
CA TYR A 126 -17.58 -50.08 -16.73
C TYR A 126 -17.52 -48.84 -15.82
N ALA A 127 -18.63 -48.11 -15.71
CA ALA A 127 -18.77 -47.01 -14.76
C ALA A 127 -18.71 -47.51 -13.30
N TYR A 128 -18.20 -46.67 -12.40
CA TYR A 128 -18.16 -47.01 -10.97
C TYR A 128 -19.57 -46.92 -10.35
N GLY A 129 -19.90 -47.87 -9.47
CA GLY A 129 -21.17 -47.90 -8.74
C GLY A 129 -21.32 -46.82 -7.65
N VAL A 130 -20.90 -45.58 -7.89
CA VAL A 130 -20.89 -44.47 -6.90
C VAL A 130 -22.27 -43.97 -6.50
N ASN A 131 -23.31 -44.36 -7.25
CA ASN A 131 -24.72 -44.11 -6.93
C ASN A 131 -25.49 -45.41 -6.62
N SER A 132 -24.79 -46.49 -6.27
CA SER A 132 -25.43 -47.74 -5.87
C SER A 132 -26.37 -47.52 -4.68
N SER A 133 -27.52 -48.19 -4.71
CA SER A 133 -28.44 -48.24 -3.57
C SER A 133 -27.85 -49.03 -2.39
N ASP A 134 -26.86 -49.89 -2.65
CA ASP A 134 -26.09 -50.57 -1.62
C ASP A 134 -24.93 -49.69 -1.14
N GLN A 135 -24.94 -49.34 0.15
CA GLN A 135 -23.94 -48.47 0.76
C GLN A 135 -22.52 -49.05 0.72
N THR A 136 -22.34 -50.36 0.88
CA THR A 136 -21.01 -50.98 0.88
C THR A 136 -20.39 -50.92 -0.51
N ILE A 137 -21.20 -51.21 -1.53
CA ILE A 137 -20.78 -51.10 -2.94
C ILE A 137 -20.48 -49.64 -3.28
N ARG A 138 -21.35 -48.72 -2.85
CA ARG A 138 -21.18 -47.28 -3.08
C ARG A 138 -19.88 -46.76 -2.46
N ASP A 139 -19.64 -47.03 -1.17
CA ASP A 139 -18.49 -46.50 -0.44
C ASP A 139 -17.17 -47.05 -1.01
N ALA A 140 -17.15 -48.34 -1.41
CA ALA A 140 -16.02 -48.94 -2.11
C ALA A 140 -15.82 -48.32 -3.51
N ALA A 141 -16.89 -48.12 -4.28
CA ALA A 141 -16.84 -47.51 -5.60
C ALA A 141 -16.36 -46.06 -5.53
N VAL A 142 -16.82 -45.27 -4.55
CA VAL A 142 -16.39 -43.89 -4.32
C VAL A 142 -14.90 -43.84 -3.98
N LYS A 143 -14.42 -44.75 -3.12
CA LYS A 143 -12.99 -44.84 -2.77
C LYS A 143 -12.10 -45.12 -3.98
N GLU A 144 -12.51 -46.02 -4.87
CA GLU A 144 -11.76 -46.32 -6.10
C GLU A 144 -11.91 -45.20 -7.14
N PHE A 145 -13.09 -44.59 -7.27
CA PHE A 145 -13.31 -43.45 -8.15
C PHE A 145 -12.44 -42.24 -7.76
N ILE A 146 -12.31 -41.93 -6.47
CA ILE A 146 -11.48 -40.81 -5.97
C ILE A 146 -9.99 -41.00 -6.31
N LYS A 147 -9.50 -42.23 -6.49
CA LYS A 147 -8.13 -42.46 -6.96
C LYS A 147 -7.92 -41.98 -8.40
N ARG A 148 -8.99 -41.86 -9.20
CA ARG A 148 -8.96 -41.30 -10.56
C ARG A 148 -8.92 -39.77 -10.61
N LEU A 149 -9.07 -39.12 -9.45
CA LEU A 149 -9.05 -37.68 -9.33
C LEU A 149 -7.65 -37.18 -8.96
N TYR A 150 -7.26 -36.05 -9.53
CA TYR A 150 -6.09 -35.31 -9.09
C TYR A 150 -6.20 -34.96 -7.59
N PRO A 151 -5.09 -34.91 -6.83
CA PRO A 151 -5.13 -34.50 -5.42
C PRO A 151 -5.82 -33.15 -5.21
N ASP A 152 -6.71 -33.07 -4.22
CA ASP A 152 -7.53 -31.87 -3.96
C ASP A 152 -7.40 -31.42 -2.49
N PRO A 153 -6.80 -30.25 -2.21
CA PRO A 153 -6.60 -29.73 -0.84
C PRO A 153 -7.87 -29.61 0.00
N GLU A 154 -9.04 -29.47 -0.63
CA GLU A 154 -10.31 -29.36 0.10
C GLU A 154 -10.78 -30.69 0.70
N PHE A 155 -10.34 -31.81 0.13
CA PHE A 155 -10.84 -33.14 0.49
C PHE A 155 -9.72 -34.11 0.91
N ASP A 156 -8.48 -33.90 0.46
CA ASP A 156 -7.35 -34.81 0.67
C ASP A 156 -6.45 -34.29 1.81
N ARG A 157 -6.64 -34.84 3.01
CA ARG A 157 -6.01 -34.37 4.27
C ARG A 157 -4.47 -34.38 4.23
N GLN A 158 -3.88 -35.30 3.47
CA GLN A 158 -2.42 -35.43 3.35
C GLN A 158 -1.75 -34.15 2.79
N LEU A 159 -2.51 -33.27 2.13
CA LEU A 159 -2.01 -32.02 1.55
C LEU A 159 -1.77 -30.90 2.58
N SER A 160 -2.19 -31.10 3.82
CA SER A 160 -2.07 -30.14 4.93
C SER A 160 -1.57 -30.77 6.24
N SER A 161 -1.11 -32.02 6.19
CA SER A 161 -0.72 -32.80 7.37
C SER A 161 0.73 -33.23 7.33
N ASP A 162 1.29 -33.51 8.50
CA ASP A 162 2.60 -34.11 8.69
C ASP A 162 2.65 -35.56 8.15
N PRO A 163 3.81 -36.23 8.11
CA PRO A 163 3.91 -37.62 7.64
C PRO A 163 3.02 -38.62 8.40
N ASN A 164 2.57 -38.27 9.60
CA ASN A 164 1.73 -39.09 10.47
C ASN A 164 0.24 -38.69 10.40
N ASN A 165 -0.16 -37.86 9.43
CA ASN A 165 -1.51 -37.31 9.28
C ASN A 165 -1.98 -36.37 10.42
N ASN A 166 -1.06 -35.78 11.18
CA ASN A 166 -1.37 -34.72 12.14
C ASN A 166 -1.32 -33.34 11.48
N LYS A 167 -2.06 -32.37 12.03
CA LYS A 167 -2.00 -30.98 11.55
C LYS A 167 -0.57 -30.45 11.71
N ARG A 168 0.00 -29.88 10.64
CA ARG A 168 1.35 -29.32 10.70
C ARG A 168 1.40 -28.07 11.61
N ALA A 169 2.45 -27.99 12.43
CA ALA A 169 2.67 -26.85 13.32
C ALA A 169 3.21 -25.60 12.59
N ASP A 170 3.87 -25.80 11.44
CA ASP A 170 4.41 -24.72 10.61
C ASP A 170 3.37 -24.09 9.66
N GLY A 171 2.16 -24.66 9.60
CA GLY A 171 1.06 -24.16 8.77
C GLY A 171 1.28 -24.32 7.26
N LYS A 172 2.33 -25.04 6.81
CA LYS A 172 2.58 -25.24 5.38
C LYS A 172 1.57 -26.24 4.79
N VAL A 173 1.24 -26.04 3.52
CA VAL A 173 0.41 -26.92 2.68
C VAL A 173 1.12 -27.27 1.39
N VAL A 174 0.66 -28.28 0.67
CA VAL A 174 1.16 -28.57 -0.67
C VAL A 174 0.62 -27.49 -1.63
N ILE A 175 1.52 -26.68 -2.17
CA ILE A 175 1.19 -25.60 -3.13
C ILE A 175 1.33 -26.04 -4.59
N GLY A 176 1.96 -27.17 -4.85
CA GLY A 176 2.17 -27.69 -6.20
C GLY A 176 2.97 -28.99 -6.21
N TRP A 177 3.19 -29.50 -7.42
CA TRP A 177 3.92 -30.73 -7.65
C TRP A 177 5.00 -30.54 -8.71
N THR A 178 6.15 -31.15 -8.51
CA THR A 178 7.26 -31.12 -9.44
C THR A 178 7.72 -32.52 -9.80
N THR A 179 8.28 -32.68 -10.99
CA THR A 179 8.78 -33.99 -11.46
C THR A 179 10.04 -34.46 -10.73
N LYS A 180 10.72 -33.55 -10.01
CA LYS A 180 11.83 -33.83 -9.09
C LYS A 180 11.64 -33.09 -7.78
N GLU A 181 12.21 -33.63 -6.71
CA GLU A 181 12.20 -32.98 -5.39
C GLU A 181 12.96 -31.65 -5.44
N LEU A 182 12.32 -30.58 -4.96
CA LEU A 182 12.97 -29.29 -4.72
C LEU A 182 13.42 -29.23 -3.27
N LYS A 183 14.72 -28.97 -3.04
CA LYS A 183 15.32 -28.84 -1.71
C LYS A 183 15.84 -27.42 -1.48
N ASP A 184 15.84 -26.99 -0.24
CA ASP A 184 16.49 -25.74 0.19
C ASP A 184 18.01 -25.88 0.01
N ASP A 185 18.69 -24.83 -0.48
CA ASP A 185 20.15 -24.83 -0.70
C ASP A 185 20.86 -23.63 -0.07
N GLY A 186 20.51 -23.32 1.19
CA GLY A 186 21.17 -22.29 2.02
C GLY A 186 21.01 -20.84 1.53
N THR A 187 20.70 -20.64 0.25
CA THR A 187 20.50 -19.36 -0.42
C THR A 187 19.10 -19.26 -1.02
N ARG A 188 18.48 -20.39 -1.39
CA ARG A 188 17.13 -20.43 -1.94
C ARG A 188 16.30 -21.54 -1.30
N SER A 189 15.04 -21.26 -1.02
CA SER A 189 14.10 -22.27 -0.56
C SER A 189 13.54 -23.09 -1.73
N ALA A 190 12.97 -24.26 -1.44
CA ALA A 190 12.22 -25.07 -2.39
C ALA A 190 11.04 -24.30 -3.01
N ILE A 191 10.44 -23.37 -2.24
CA ILE A 191 9.41 -22.45 -2.70
C ILE A 191 9.95 -21.52 -3.80
N ASP A 192 11.13 -20.93 -3.58
CA ASP A 192 11.72 -19.96 -4.51
C ASP A 192 12.05 -20.65 -5.83
N LYS A 193 12.52 -21.90 -5.74
CA LYS A 193 12.79 -22.74 -6.91
C LYS A 193 11.51 -23.13 -7.66
N PHE A 194 10.41 -23.39 -6.95
CA PHE A 194 9.12 -23.66 -7.58
C PHE A 194 8.58 -22.43 -8.31
N TYR A 195 8.67 -21.26 -7.68
CA TYR A 195 8.24 -20.01 -8.29
C TYR A 195 9.10 -19.59 -9.49
N ASP A 196 10.39 -19.93 -9.51
CA ASP A 196 11.20 -19.82 -10.74
C ASP A 196 10.67 -20.68 -11.87
N LEU A 197 10.27 -21.92 -11.60
CA LEU A 197 9.68 -22.79 -12.61
C LEU A 197 8.36 -22.21 -13.14
N GLU A 198 7.54 -21.58 -12.28
CA GLU A 198 6.31 -20.90 -12.70
C GLU A 198 6.61 -19.67 -13.56
N LYS A 199 7.55 -18.83 -13.11
CA LYS A 199 8.01 -17.64 -13.84
C LYS A 199 8.58 -18.01 -15.22
N ASP A 200 9.37 -19.08 -15.28
CA ASP A 200 9.95 -19.63 -16.50
C ASP A 200 8.95 -20.47 -17.32
N LYS A 201 7.74 -20.70 -16.80
CA LYS A 201 6.67 -21.50 -17.44
C LYS A 201 7.10 -22.92 -17.77
N LYS A 202 7.91 -23.52 -16.90
CA LYS A 202 8.38 -24.91 -17.01
C LYS A 202 7.32 -25.89 -16.53
N VAL A 203 6.18 -25.96 -17.22
CA VAL A 203 5.12 -26.93 -16.97
C VAL A 203 5.29 -28.14 -17.89
N LEU A 204 5.11 -29.34 -17.34
CA LEU A 204 5.13 -30.58 -18.10
C LEU A 204 3.87 -30.68 -18.97
N SER A 205 4.02 -30.39 -20.25
CA SER A 205 2.96 -30.28 -21.25
C SER A 205 3.10 -31.29 -22.41
N ASP A 206 4.28 -31.86 -22.63
CA ASP A 206 4.53 -32.89 -23.64
C ASP A 206 5.13 -34.13 -23.00
N ILE A 207 4.68 -35.32 -23.41
CA ILE A 207 5.21 -36.59 -22.92
C ILE A 207 6.72 -36.74 -23.17
N LYS A 208 7.24 -36.13 -24.24
CA LYS A 208 8.69 -36.13 -24.54
C LYS A 208 9.53 -35.47 -23.45
N GLN A 209 8.96 -34.51 -22.70
CA GLN A 209 9.67 -33.82 -21.61
C GLN A 209 9.98 -34.75 -20.44
N TRP A 210 9.28 -35.88 -20.30
CA TRP A 210 9.66 -36.89 -19.32
C TRP A 210 11.04 -37.49 -19.60
N LYS A 211 11.52 -37.46 -20.85
CA LYS A 211 12.88 -37.91 -21.17
C LYS A 211 13.91 -37.04 -20.44
N ASP A 212 13.79 -35.72 -20.54
CA ASP A 212 14.65 -34.75 -19.85
C ASP A 212 14.56 -34.87 -18.32
N VAL A 213 13.41 -35.31 -17.80
CA VAL A 213 13.23 -35.61 -16.38
C VAL A 213 13.99 -36.89 -16.01
N ASP A 214 13.74 -37.98 -16.73
CA ASP A 214 14.30 -39.32 -16.51
C ASP A 214 15.84 -39.31 -16.66
N GLU A 215 16.38 -38.49 -17.56
CA GLU A 215 17.82 -38.31 -17.79
C GLU A 215 18.50 -37.37 -16.78
N GLY A 216 17.74 -36.78 -15.85
CA GLY A 216 18.32 -35.92 -14.82
C GLY A 216 18.48 -34.45 -15.21
N GLU A 217 18.21 -34.07 -16.46
CA GLU A 217 18.53 -32.74 -17.01
C GLU A 217 17.63 -31.60 -16.54
N LYS A 218 16.31 -31.83 -16.46
CA LYS A 218 15.33 -30.76 -16.16
C LYS A 218 14.31 -31.14 -15.10
N THR A 219 13.71 -30.12 -14.50
CA THR A 219 12.58 -30.23 -13.57
C THR A 219 11.41 -29.44 -14.14
N TYR A 220 10.21 -30.01 -14.05
CA TYR A 220 8.98 -29.39 -14.53
C TYR A 220 7.92 -29.39 -13.43
N ILE A 221 7.00 -28.44 -13.49
CA ILE A 221 5.76 -28.45 -12.74
C ILE A 221 4.84 -29.52 -13.33
N PHE A 222 4.30 -30.37 -12.47
CA PHE A 222 3.28 -31.35 -12.80
C PHE A 222 1.91 -30.86 -12.33
N ASN A 223 0.94 -30.80 -13.24
CA ASN A 223 -0.44 -30.39 -12.94
C ASN A 223 -1.44 -31.44 -13.42
N GLU A 224 -2.75 -31.18 -13.33
CA GLU A 224 -3.76 -32.18 -13.70
C GLU A 224 -3.80 -32.50 -15.20
N TYR A 225 -3.21 -31.66 -16.06
CA TYR A 225 -3.15 -31.83 -17.51
C TYR A 225 -1.85 -32.49 -17.99
N SER A 226 -0.89 -32.66 -17.09
CA SER A 226 0.42 -33.23 -17.41
C SER A 226 0.28 -34.67 -17.91
N PRO A 227 0.80 -34.99 -19.12
CA PRO A 227 0.59 -36.29 -19.74
C PRO A 227 1.37 -37.39 -19.01
N VAL A 228 0.79 -38.58 -18.91
CA VAL A 228 1.39 -39.74 -18.24
C VAL A 228 1.29 -40.97 -19.12
N ASP A 229 2.43 -41.64 -19.34
CA ASP A 229 2.60 -42.79 -20.24
C ASP A 229 2.93 -44.09 -19.52
N LYS A 230 3.53 -44.00 -18.33
CA LYS A 230 3.87 -45.13 -17.44
C LYS A 230 3.74 -44.69 -15.99
N ASN A 231 3.99 -45.57 -15.04
CA ASN A 231 4.00 -45.18 -13.62
C ASN A 231 5.04 -44.06 -13.37
N ARG A 232 4.60 -42.96 -12.75
CA ARG A 232 5.44 -41.79 -12.47
C ARG A 232 5.44 -41.45 -10.98
N THR A 233 6.46 -40.72 -10.55
CA THR A 233 6.56 -40.14 -9.21
C THR A 233 6.71 -38.63 -9.36
N VAL A 234 5.98 -37.89 -8.55
CA VAL A 234 6.03 -36.43 -8.46
C VAL A 234 6.12 -36.01 -7.01
N TYR A 235 6.70 -34.85 -6.76
CA TYR A 235 7.13 -34.42 -5.43
C TYR A 235 6.37 -33.17 -5.02
N ALA A 236 5.85 -33.17 -3.79
CA ALA A 236 5.14 -32.04 -3.23
C ALA A 236 6.10 -30.88 -3.00
N VAL A 237 5.65 -29.67 -3.36
CA VAL A 237 6.28 -28.43 -2.90
C VAL A 237 5.43 -27.89 -1.76
N TRP A 238 6.04 -27.74 -0.58
CA TRP A 238 5.37 -27.25 0.61
C TRP A 238 5.53 -25.74 0.76
N GLY A 239 4.42 -25.03 0.90
CA GLY A 239 4.40 -23.58 1.00
C GLY A 239 3.23 -23.00 1.77
N THR A 240 3.14 -21.67 1.77
CA THR A 240 2.01 -20.93 2.35
C THR A 240 1.09 -20.45 1.24
N PRO A 241 -0.25 -20.46 1.45
CA PRO A 241 -1.18 -19.90 0.48
C PRO A 241 -0.81 -18.43 0.24
N SER A 242 -0.96 -18.00 -1.00
CA SER A 242 -0.57 -16.66 -1.43
C SER A 242 -1.74 -15.94 -2.11
N LEU A 243 -1.72 -14.62 -2.00
CA LEU A 243 -2.47 -13.77 -2.88
C LEU A 243 -1.68 -13.63 -4.19
N VAL A 244 -2.28 -14.02 -5.31
CA VAL A 244 -1.65 -14.04 -6.63
C VAL A 244 -2.22 -12.92 -7.47
N LEU A 245 -1.38 -11.92 -7.76
CA LEU A 245 -1.72 -10.79 -8.61
C LEU A 245 -1.34 -11.12 -10.05
N HIS A 246 -2.31 -11.08 -10.94
CA HIS A 246 -2.15 -11.33 -12.37
C HIS A 246 -2.11 -10.01 -13.13
N ALA A 247 -1.07 -9.80 -13.94
CA ALA A 247 -0.94 -8.59 -14.75
C ALA A 247 -2.04 -8.46 -15.81
N ASN A 248 -2.62 -9.56 -16.29
CA ASN A 248 -3.78 -9.60 -17.20
C ASN A 248 -3.71 -8.60 -18.37
N ASN A 249 -2.50 -8.33 -18.87
CA ASN A 249 -2.21 -7.38 -19.95
C ASN A 249 -1.58 -8.05 -21.18
N THR A 250 -1.31 -9.36 -21.11
CA THR A 250 -0.76 -10.22 -22.18
C THR A 250 -1.54 -11.55 -22.24
N ASP A 251 -1.20 -12.38 -23.24
CA ASP A 251 -1.74 -13.74 -23.38
C ASP A 251 -1.51 -14.58 -22.11
N LEU A 252 -2.38 -15.56 -21.85
CA LEU A 252 -2.29 -16.46 -20.69
C LEU A 252 -0.92 -17.13 -20.52
N ASP A 253 -0.29 -17.51 -21.63
CA ASP A 253 1.04 -18.12 -21.68
C ASP A 253 2.18 -17.10 -21.58
N LYS A 254 1.90 -15.79 -21.59
CA LYS A 254 2.87 -14.68 -21.50
C LYS A 254 2.66 -13.78 -20.28
N GLU A 255 1.63 -14.05 -19.49
CA GLU A 255 1.28 -13.28 -18.30
C GLU A 255 2.39 -13.31 -17.24
N VAL A 256 2.58 -12.17 -16.59
CA VAL A 256 3.40 -12.02 -15.38
C VAL A 256 2.48 -12.09 -14.17
N ILE A 257 2.90 -12.85 -13.16
CA ILE A 257 2.22 -12.98 -11.89
C ILE A 257 3.14 -12.54 -10.74
N VAL A 258 2.56 -11.94 -9.71
CA VAL A 258 3.24 -11.58 -8.46
C VAL A 258 2.53 -12.26 -7.30
N ARG A 259 3.26 -12.99 -6.47
CA ARG A 259 2.71 -13.76 -5.35
C ARG A 259 3.06 -13.10 -4.02
N ILE A 260 2.06 -12.90 -3.18
CA ILE A 260 2.19 -12.29 -1.86
C ILE A 260 1.73 -13.30 -0.81
N PRO A 261 2.65 -13.96 -0.09
CA PRO A 261 2.29 -15.02 0.85
C PRO A 261 1.54 -14.47 2.06
N TYR A 262 0.55 -15.23 2.55
CA TYR A 262 -0.08 -14.97 3.84
C TYR A 262 0.83 -15.41 4.98
N ASN A 263 0.92 -14.60 6.03
CA ASN A 263 1.76 -14.84 7.21
C ASN A 263 1.04 -14.42 8.51
N LYS A 264 1.64 -14.75 9.66
CA LYS A 264 1.03 -14.43 10.97
C LYS A 264 0.89 -12.93 11.22
N ASP A 265 1.71 -12.09 10.61
CA ASP A 265 1.64 -10.62 10.77
C ASP A 265 0.36 -10.05 10.13
N ASP A 266 -0.24 -10.76 9.17
CA ASP A 266 -1.54 -10.41 8.62
C ASP A 266 -2.66 -10.49 9.67
N ILE A 267 -2.50 -11.30 10.74
CA ILE A 267 -3.44 -11.32 11.87
C ILE A 267 -3.39 -9.98 12.60
N THR A 268 -2.18 -9.51 12.91
CA THR A 268 -1.97 -8.21 13.57
C THR A 268 -2.50 -7.07 12.71
N THR A 269 -2.20 -7.10 11.41
CA THR A 269 -2.72 -6.12 10.43
C THR A 269 -4.25 -6.12 10.40
N THR A 270 -4.86 -7.30 10.34
CA THR A 270 -6.32 -7.48 10.37
C THR A 270 -6.93 -6.89 11.64
N ASN A 271 -6.36 -7.21 12.80
CA ASN A 271 -6.84 -6.74 14.09
C ASN A 271 -6.76 -5.21 14.16
N ASN A 272 -5.61 -4.62 13.80
CA ASN A 272 -5.41 -3.18 13.82
C ASN A 272 -6.43 -2.42 12.96
N ILE A 273 -6.71 -2.91 11.75
CA ILE A 273 -7.70 -2.29 10.84
C ILE A 273 -9.12 -2.40 11.42
N ILE A 274 -9.47 -3.56 11.98
CA ILE A 274 -10.82 -3.78 12.53
C ILE A 274 -11.01 -3.04 13.86
N ASP A 275 -9.96 -2.90 14.66
CA ASP A 275 -10.01 -2.18 15.94
C ASP A 275 -10.27 -0.69 15.76
N ALA A 276 -9.79 -0.12 14.66
CA ALA A 276 -10.07 1.27 14.27
C ALA A 276 -11.54 1.53 13.87
N MET A 277 -12.37 0.49 13.67
CA MET A 277 -13.79 0.67 13.34
C MET A 277 -14.58 1.21 14.55
N THR A 278 -15.83 1.63 14.38
CA THR A 278 -16.73 2.01 15.50
C THR A 278 -17.81 0.97 15.80
N SER A 279 -17.73 -0.23 15.19
CA SER A 279 -18.74 -1.29 15.28
C SER A 279 -18.72 -2.06 16.62
N ALA A 280 -19.90 -2.50 17.08
CA ALA A 280 -20.04 -3.41 18.22
C ALA A 280 -19.73 -4.89 17.88
N THR A 281 -19.56 -5.25 16.61
CA THR A 281 -19.35 -6.65 16.15
C THR A 281 -17.92 -6.95 15.69
N LYS A 282 -16.93 -6.13 16.11
CA LYS A 282 -15.51 -6.22 15.68
C LYS A 282 -14.88 -7.60 15.88
N ASP A 283 -15.09 -8.21 17.04
CA ASP A 283 -14.43 -9.48 17.38
C ASP A 283 -14.87 -10.65 16.49
N GLY A 284 -16.12 -10.64 16.05
CA GLY A 284 -16.63 -11.60 15.06
C GLY A 284 -15.96 -11.43 13.70
N LEU A 285 -15.67 -10.18 13.31
CA LEU A 285 -14.99 -9.88 12.05
C LEU A 285 -13.52 -10.32 12.06
N LYS A 286 -12.80 -10.12 13.18
CA LYS A 286 -11.40 -10.56 13.34
C LYS A 286 -11.22 -12.06 13.14
N LYS A 287 -12.13 -12.87 13.70
CA LYS A 287 -12.07 -14.34 13.59
C LYS A 287 -12.43 -14.87 12.20
N LYS A 288 -13.19 -14.10 11.43
CA LYS A 288 -13.75 -14.52 10.13
C LYS A 288 -13.07 -13.89 8.93
N ASN A 289 -12.05 -13.05 9.13
CA ASN A 289 -11.36 -12.39 8.03
C ASN A 289 -9.84 -12.45 8.19
N VAL A 290 -9.14 -12.41 7.05
CA VAL A 290 -7.72 -12.05 6.95
C VAL A 290 -7.63 -10.91 5.95
N ILE A 291 -7.10 -9.77 6.38
CA ILE A 291 -6.92 -8.57 5.58
C ILE A 291 -5.46 -8.49 5.12
N LYS A 292 -5.27 -8.44 3.80
CA LYS A 292 -3.96 -8.26 3.17
C LYS A 292 -3.89 -6.87 2.52
N LYS A 293 -2.83 -6.12 2.79
CA LYS A 293 -2.56 -4.86 2.09
C LYS A 293 -2.06 -5.17 0.68
N LEU A 294 -2.68 -4.58 -0.34
CA LEU A 294 -2.21 -4.73 -1.71
C LEU A 294 -1.09 -3.73 -2.01
N PRO A 295 -0.04 -4.15 -2.74
CA PRO A 295 0.91 -3.20 -3.30
C PRO A 295 0.21 -2.26 -4.27
N LEU A 296 0.73 -1.04 -4.37
CA LEU A 296 0.22 -0.06 -5.31
C LEU A 296 0.72 -0.40 -6.72
N ALA A 297 -0.19 -0.59 -7.66
CA ALA A 297 0.10 -0.78 -9.07
C ALA A 297 0.30 0.57 -9.78
N PRO A 298 1.12 0.63 -10.85
CA PRO A 298 1.21 1.82 -11.69
C PRO A 298 -0.15 2.13 -12.35
N TYR A 299 -0.71 3.32 -12.10
CA TYR A 299 -2.07 3.63 -12.57
C TYR A 299 -2.15 3.92 -14.08
N SER A 300 -1.05 4.36 -14.70
CA SER A 300 -1.00 4.75 -16.10
C SER A 300 0.33 4.39 -16.77
N TYR A 301 0.35 4.42 -18.11
CA TYR A 301 1.59 4.24 -18.88
C TYR A 301 2.69 5.26 -18.52
N LYS A 302 2.30 6.46 -18.09
CA LYS A 302 3.22 7.54 -17.73
C LYS A 302 3.60 7.55 -16.25
N SER A 303 3.14 6.61 -15.43
CA SER A 303 3.42 6.54 -13.99
C SER A 303 4.91 6.65 -13.65
N LYS A 304 5.80 5.98 -14.42
CA LYS A 304 7.26 6.11 -14.26
C LYS A 304 7.76 7.56 -14.44
N SER A 305 7.27 8.26 -15.46
CA SER A 305 7.64 9.66 -15.76
C SER A 305 7.02 10.69 -14.80
N LEU A 306 6.03 10.26 -14.01
CA LEU A 306 5.36 11.06 -13.00
C LEU A 306 6.02 10.93 -11.62
N SER A 307 7.09 10.14 -11.50
CA SER A 307 7.73 9.82 -10.21
C SER A 307 6.73 9.29 -9.18
N GLU A 308 5.77 8.46 -9.63
CA GLU A 308 4.81 7.83 -8.76
C GLU A 308 5.49 6.75 -7.91
N ASP A 309 5.19 6.75 -6.61
CA ASP A 309 5.67 5.76 -5.65
C ASP A 309 4.78 4.52 -5.70
N TYR A 310 5.07 3.62 -6.66
CA TYR A 310 4.40 2.33 -6.83
C TYR A 310 5.37 1.16 -6.62
N ALA A 311 4.82 -0.03 -6.35
CA ALA A 311 5.61 -1.20 -6.01
C ALA A 311 6.48 -1.66 -7.20
N PRO A 312 7.84 -1.68 -7.08
CA PRO A 312 8.73 -2.01 -8.20
C PRO A 312 8.47 -3.39 -8.83
N GLU A 313 8.02 -4.36 -8.04
CA GLU A 313 7.65 -5.69 -8.51
C GLU A 313 6.43 -5.69 -9.45
N LEU A 314 5.64 -4.61 -9.48
CA LEU A 314 4.50 -4.42 -10.38
C LEU A 314 4.85 -3.66 -11.66
N ASP A 315 6.13 -3.47 -11.98
CA ASP A 315 6.58 -2.80 -13.22
C ASP A 315 5.95 -3.40 -14.49
N ALA A 316 5.75 -4.72 -14.53
CA ALA A 316 5.14 -5.43 -15.65
C ALA A 316 3.62 -5.22 -15.78
N PHE A 317 2.98 -4.54 -14.82
CA PHE A 317 1.55 -4.26 -14.80
C PHE A 317 1.22 -2.96 -15.54
N ILE A 318 2.21 -2.29 -16.11
CA ILE A 318 2.00 -1.14 -17.00
C ILE A 318 1.32 -1.63 -18.29
N LYS A 319 0.28 -0.92 -18.73
CA LYS A 319 -0.39 -1.16 -20.01
C LYS A 319 -0.49 0.13 -20.82
N GLU A 320 0.07 0.11 -22.02
CA GLU A 320 0.06 1.27 -22.93
C GLU A 320 -1.38 1.71 -23.26
N GLY A 321 -1.59 3.03 -23.33
CA GLY A 321 -2.86 3.65 -23.71
C GLY A 321 -4.05 3.36 -22.79
N SER A 322 -3.82 2.82 -21.59
CA SER A 322 -4.85 2.35 -20.67
C SER A 322 -4.58 2.81 -19.23
N THR A 323 -5.64 3.01 -18.47
CA THR A 323 -5.60 3.25 -17.02
C THR A 323 -5.88 1.96 -16.27
N PHE A 324 -5.05 1.64 -15.27
CA PHE A 324 -5.36 0.60 -14.30
C PHE A 324 -6.54 1.04 -13.43
N VAL A 325 -7.52 0.16 -13.27
CA VAL A 325 -8.73 0.41 -12.49
C VAL A 325 -8.63 -0.25 -11.13
N GLY A 326 -8.21 -1.52 -11.07
CA GLY A 326 -8.22 -2.28 -9.84
C GLY A 326 -8.27 -3.78 -10.07
N TRP A 327 -8.52 -4.49 -8.97
CA TRP A 327 -8.37 -5.93 -8.88
C TRP A 327 -9.72 -6.65 -8.80
N THR A 328 -9.91 -7.69 -9.61
CA THR A 328 -11.12 -8.54 -9.57
C THR A 328 -10.76 -9.99 -9.29
N MET A 329 -11.67 -10.75 -8.67
CA MET A 329 -11.47 -12.20 -8.50
C MET A 329 -11.78 -13.00 -9.78
N LYS A 330 -12.57 -12.43 -10.70
CA LYS A 330 -12.80 -12.99 -12.05
C LYS A 330 -11.81 -12.36 -13.02
N ARG A 331 -11.18 -13.17 -13.87
CA ARG A 331 -10.39 -12.67 -15.01
C ARG A 331 -11.33 -12.15 -16.09
N TYR A 332 -11.41 -10.83 -16.24
CA TYR A 332 -12.11 -10.21 -17.35
C TYR A 332 -11.16 -9.99 -18.52
N SER A 333 -11.70 -10.02 -19.75
CA SER A 333 -10.96 -9.47 -20.89
C SER A 333 -10.75 -7.98 -20.65
N ASN A 334 -9.60 -7.44 -21.05
CA ASN A 334 -9.27 -6.01 -20.94
C ASN A 334 -9.41 -5.31 -22.30
N ASP A 335 -10.41 -5.75 -23.07
CA ASP A 335 -10.75 -5.29 -24.41
C ASP A 335 -12.17 -4.69 -24.44
N GLU A 336 -12.63 -4.32 -25.63
CA GLU A 336 -13.96 -3.75 -25.85
C GLU A 336 -15.11 -4.69 -25.47
N ASN A 337 -14.88 -6.00 -25.49
CA ASN A 337 -15.85 -7.06 -25.18
C ASN A 337 -15.91 -7.41 -23.68
N SER A 338 -15.10 -6.74 -22.85
CA SER A 338 -15.06 -6.95 -21.41
C SER A 338 -16.43 -6.81 -20.74
N GLU A 339 -16.83 -7.81 -19.97
CA GLU A 339 -18.05 -7.78 -19.13
C GLU A 339 -17.92 -6.91 -17.88
N PHE A 340 -16.70 -6.51 -17.51
CA PHE A 340 -16.43 -5.68 -16.31
C PHE A 340 -16.88 -4.23 -16.53
N VAL A 341 -17.46 -3.58 -15.52
CA VAL A 341 -18.11 -2.27 -15.63
C VAL A 341 -17.64 -1.36 -14.50
N ALA A 342 -16.40 -0.87 -14.61
CA ALA A 342 -15.74 -0.14 -13.52
C ALA A 342 -16.44 1.18 -13.17
N GLY A 343 -16.92 1.90 -14.19
CA GLY A 343 -17.46 3.25 -14.07
C GLY A 343 -18.72 3.41 -13.21
N ASN A 344 -19.28 2.32 -12.69
CA ASN A 344 -20.49 2.29 -11.86
C ASN A 344 -20.21 2.09 -10.36
N ASN A 345 -18.96 1.81 -9.98
CA ASN A 345 -18.61 1.45 -8.59
C ASN A 345 -18.23 2.64 -7.69
N ASN A 346 -18.24 3.88 -8.21
CA ASN A 346 -17.74 5.05 -7.48
C ASN A 346 -18.44 5.26 -6.12
N ASP A 347 -19.75 5.00 -6.02
CA ASP A 347 -20.49 5.10 -4.76
C ASP A 347 -19.93 4.14 -3.70
N ARG A 348 -19.71 2.87 -4.08
CA ARG A 348 -19.15 1.84 -3.21
C ARG A 348 -17.73 2.17 -2.78
N ILE A 349 -16.90 2.71 -3.68
CA ILE A 349 -15.54 3.12 -3.35
C ILE A 349 -15.58 4.22 -2.28
N GLY A 350 -16.52 5.17 -2.40
CA GLY A 350 -16.77 6.17 -1.36
C GLY A 350 -17.16 5.57 0.00
N GLU A 351 -17.97 4.50 0.03
CA GLU A 351 -18.33 3.79 1.28
C GLU A 351 -17.13 3.14 1.97
N ILE A 352 -16.36 2.33 1.23
CA ILE A 352 -15.23 1.58 1.81
C ILE A 352 -14.12 2.54 2.25
N GLN A 353 -13.95 3.66 1.55
CA GLN A 353 -12.99 4.67 1.94
C GLN A 353 -13.39 5.40 3.23
N LYS A 354 -14.68 5.67 3.44
CA LYS A 354 -15.20 6.23 4.71
C LYS A 354 -15.31 5.19 5.83
N GLY A 355 -15.16 3.90 5.51
CA GLY A 355 -15.44 2.81 6.46
C GLY A 355 -16.90 2.73 6.88
N LEU A 356 -17.83 3.20 6.03
CA LEU A 356 -19.25 3.29 6.37
C LEU A 356 -20.11 3.06 5.12
N ALA A 357 -20.94 2.01 5.16
CA ALA A 357 -21.91 1.72 4.12
C ALA A 357 -23.09 2.70 4.15
N ILE A 358 -23.83 2.82 3.04
CA ILE A 358 -24.99 3.73 2.91
C ILE A 358 -26.10 3.45 3.93
N ASN A 359 -26.18 2.22 4.44
CA ASN A 359 -27.14 1.81 5.48
C ASN A 359 -26.62 2.02 6.91
N GLY A 360 -25.51 2.74 7.09
CA GLY A 360 -24.92 3.06 8.39
C GLY A 360 -24.09 1.94 9.03
N ARG A 361 -23.87 0.80 8.34
CA ARG A 361 -23.00 -0.27 8.85
C ARG A 361 -21.53 0.09 8.66
N SER A 362 -20.73 -0.06 9.71
CA SER A 362 -19.28 0.13 9.63
C SER A 362 -18.62 -0.94 8.76
N LEU A 363 -17.64 -0.52 7.98
CA LEU A 363 -16.79 -1.35 7.14
C LEU A 363 -15.32 -1.14 7.55
N PRO A 364 -14.44 -2.13 7.38
CA PRO A 364 -13.01 -1.88 7.50
C PRO A 364 -12.58 -0.83 6.46
N VAL A 365 -11.90 0.22 6.92
CA VAL A 365 -11.54 1.38 6.07
C VAL A 365 -10.62 0.93 4.94
N ARG A 366 -10.86 1.47 3.73
CA ARG A 366 -10.13 1.16 2.48
C ARG A 366 -9.92 -0.33 2.25
N THR A 367 -10.94 -1.12 2.56
CA THR A 367 -10.88 -2.58 2.45
C THR A 367 -12.10 -3.09 1.70
N GLU A 368 -11.86 -3.91 0.67
CA GLU A 368 -12.92 -4.63 -0.02
C GLU A 368 -12.80 -6.14 0.22
N SER A 369 -13.93 -6.83 0.31
CA SER A 369 -14.01 -8.24 0.73
C SER A 369 -14.25 -9.19 -0.43
N SER A 370 -13.66 -10.39 -0.34
CA SER A 370 -13.91 -11.47 -1.31
C SER A 370 -15.40 -11.81 -1.42
N GLN A 371 -16.15 -11.71 -0.32
CA GLN A 371 -17.59 -11.93 -0.30
C GLN A 371 -18.36 -10.90 -1.14
N TYR A 372 -17.98 -9.61 -1.07
CA TYR A 372 -18.66 -8.56 -1.82
C TYR A 372 -18.32 -8.61 -3.32
N LEU A 373 -17.07 -8.94 -3.66
CA LEU A 373 -16.62 -9.05 -5.05
C LEU A 373 -17.29 -10.22 -5.80
N SER A 374 -17.68 -11.27 -5.08
CA SER A 374 -18.22 -12.49 -5.69
C SER A 374 -19.51 -12.22 -6.46
N GLY A 375 -19.52 -12.57 -7.76
CA GLY A 375 -20.71 -12.47 -8.61
C GLY A 375 -21.05 -11.07 -9.13
N LYS A 376 -20.24 -10.05 -8.80
CA LYS A 376 -20.45 -8.67 -9.25
C LYS A 376 -19.51 -8.28 -10.40
N ARG A 377 -20.02 -7.48 -11.35
CA ARG A 377 -19.30 -7.03 -12.55
C ARG A 377 -18.75 -5.62 -12.44
N ASP A 378 -19.22 -4.88 -11.47
CA ASP A 378 -18.83 -3.51 -11.15
C ASP A 378 -17.91 -3.46 -9.92
N ALA A 379 -17.93 -4.47 -9.06
CA ALA A 379 -17.10 -4.51 -7.87
C ALA A 379 -15.65 -4.93 -8.15
N TYR A 380 -14.70 -4.20 -7.57
CA TYR A 380 -13.27 -4.48 -7.60
C TYR A 380 -12.61 -3.95 -6.31
N VAL A 381 -11.41 -4.45 -6.00
CA VAL A 381 -10.54 -3.82 -5.01
C VAL A 381 -9.83 -2.64 -5.68
N PRO A 382 -10.03 -1.40 -5.23
CA PRO A 382 -9.35 -0.23 -5.79
C PRO A 382 -7.83 -0.34 -5.63
N ASN A 383 -7.08 0.41 -6.45
CA ASN A 383 -5.62 0.39 -6.39
C ASN A 383 -5.10 0.87 -5.02
N GLY A 384 -4.17 0.14 -4.41
CA GLY A 384 -3.61 0.45 -3.09
C GLY A 384 -4.56 0.20 -1.90
N TYR A 385 -5.75 -0.37 -2.12
CA TYR A 385 -6.69 -0.72 -1.04
C TYR A 385 -6.36 -2.11 -0.48
N ASN A 386 -6.91 -2.42 0.69
CA ASN A 386 -6.77 -3.72 1.30
C ASN A 386 -7.78 -4.71 0.72
N PHE A 387 -7.39 -5.98 0.69
CA PHE A 387 -8.24 -7.09 0.32
C PHE A 387 -8.51 -7.98 1.53
N ALA A 388 -9.78 -8.10 1.92
CA ALA A 388 -10.23 -8.99 2.97
C ALA A 388 -10.67 -10.32 2.40
N VAL A 389 -9.98 -11.39 2.78
CA VAL A 389 -10.46 -12.75 2.59
C VAL A 389 -11.48 -13.00 3.68
N SER A 390 -12.74 -13.27 3.31
CA SER A 390 -13.82 -13.61 4.25
C SER A 390 -13.70 -15.03 4.83
N LYS A 391 -12.50 -15.35 5.34
CA LYS A 391 -12.14 -16.57 6.07
C LYS A 391 -11.12 -16.20 7.16
N GLY A 392 -11.16 -16.88 8.31
CA GLY A 392 -10.14 -16.71 9.35
C GLY A 392 -8.78 -17.28 8.94
N PHE A 393 -7.70 -16.81 9.57
CA PHE A 393 -6.32 -17.20 9.21
C PHE A 393 -6.10 -18.71 9.24
N ASP A 394 -6.49 -19.39 10.32
CA ASP A 394 -6.33 -20.85 10.44
C ASP A 394 -7.05 -21.62 9.33
N LEU A 395 -8.20 -21.10 8.88
CA LEU A 395 -8.99 -21.71 7.82
C LEU A 395 -8.33 -21.50 6.45
N LEU A 396 -7.86 -20.27 6.18
CA LEU A 396 -7.12 -19.94 4.96
C LEU A 396 -5.86 -20.81 4.83
N MET A 397 -5.08 -20.92 5.92
CA MET A 397 -3.88 -21.76 5.96
C MET A 397 -4.22 -23.24 5.76
N LYS A 398 -5.33 -23.72 6.35
CA LYS A 398 -5.77 -25.12 6.21
C LYS A 398 -6.18 -25.49 4.79
N GLU A 399 -6.91 -24.61 4.10
CA GLU A 399 -7.33 -24.85 2.72
C GLU A 399 -6.14 -24.86 1.76
N GLY A 400 -5.12 -24.05 2.04
CA GLY A 400 -3.91 -23.99 1.23
C GLY A 400 -4.13 -23.52 -0.20
N LYS A 401 -5.30 -22.94 -0.49
CA LYS A 401 -5.66 -22.43 -1.81
C LYS A 401 -5.16 -21.01 -1.98
N ASP A 402 -4.45 -20.77 -3.08
CA ASP A 402 -4.13 -19.43 -3.52
C ASP A 402 -5.39 -18.63 -3.85
N ILE A 403 -5.31 -17.32 -3.65
CA ILE A 403 -6.39 -16.40 -4.00
C ILE A 403 -5.91 -15.55 -5.15
N HIS A 404 -6.61 -15.62 -6.28
CA HIS A 404 -6.21 -14.94 -7.49
C HIS A 404 -6.95 -13.60 -7.64
N LEU A 405 -6.19 -12.56 -7.92
CA LEU A 405 -6.67 -11.23 -8.29
C LEU A 405 -6.13 -10.86 -9.66
N TYR A 406 -7.01 -10.40 -10.53
CA TYR A 406 -6.69 -10.01 -11.90
C TYR A 406 -6.73 -8.51 -12.05
N ALA A 407 -5.69 -7.94 -12.65
CA ALA A 407 -5.64 -6.54 -13.01
C ALA A 407 -6.68 -6.22 -14.10
N ASN A 408 -7.37 -5.09 -13.94
CA ASN A 408 -8.31 -4.58 -14.92
C ASN A 408 -7.86 -3.22 -15.42
N TYR A 409 -7.95 -3.04 -16.74
CA TYR A 409 -7.54 -1.81 -17.41
C TYR A 409 -8.67 -1.29 -18.29
N ARG A 410 -8.73 0.03 -18.44
CA ARG A 410 -9.62 0.68 -19.39
C ARG A 410 -8.83 1.59 -20.32
N PRO A 411 -9.15 1.63 -21.62
CA PRO A 411 -8.56 2.61 -22.52
C PRO A 411 -8.77 4.03 -21.98
N TYR A 412 -7.85 4.93 -22.32
CA TYR A 412 -8.03 6.34 -22.05
C TYR A 412 -9.34 6.85 -22.67
N PHE A 413 -9.95 7.85 -22.03
CA PHE A 413 -11.17 8.46 -22.50
C PHE A 413 -10.93 9.34 -23.72
N ASP A 414 -11.83 9.22 -24.69
CA ASP A 414 -11.94 10.17 -25.79
C ASP A 414 -12.88 11.31 -25.36
N VAL A 415 -12.31 12.50 -25.17
CA VAL A 415 -13.07 13.70 -24.82
C VAL A 415 -13.10 14.63 -26.04
N LYS A 416 -14.30 14.82 -26.60
CA LYS A 416 -14.54 15.64 -27.78
C LYS A 416 -15.30 16.89 -27.38
N VAL A 417 -14.75 18.06 -27.69
CA VAL A 417 -15.41 19.36 -27.46
C VAL A 417 -15.87 19.91 -28.81
N LYS A 418 -17.12 20.37 -28.86
CA LYS A 418 -17.73 21.05 -30.00
C LYS A 418 -18.02 22.50 -29.60
N PRO A 419 -17.10 23.44 -29.86
CA PRO A 419 -17.31 24.84 -29.58
C PRO A 419 -18.28 25.43 -30.60
N SER A 420 -19.15 26.34 -30.17
CA SER A 420 -20.08 27.04 -31.07
C SER A 420 -20.44 28.42 -30.57
N TYR A 421 -20.74 29.33 -31.49
CA TYR A 421 -21.35 30.63 -31.20
C TYR A 421 -22.84 30.58 -31.49
N LYS A 422 -23.69 30.83 -30.49
CA LYS A 422 -25.16 30.80 -30.64
C LYS A 422 -25.83 31.97 -29.90
N ASN A 423 -26.92 32.51 -30.46
CA ASN A 423 -27.83 33.39 -29.74
C ASN A 423 -28.93 32.54 -29.07
N ILE A 424 -29.67 33.14 -28.15
CA ILE A 424 -30.84 32.53 -27.50
C ILE A 424 -32.09 33.24 -28.00
N ASP A 425 -32.97 32.49 -28.66
CA ASP A 425 -34.33 32.94 -28.96
C ASP A 425 -35.24 32.61 -27.77
N LYS A 426 -35.69 33.65 -27.06
CA LYS A 426 -36.61 33.53 -25.91
C LYS A 426 -38.08 33.47 -26.32
N THR A 427 -38.39 33.65 -27.61
CA THR A 427 -39.76 33.67 -28.16
C THR A 427 -40.14 32.39 -28.90
N ALA A 428 -39.32 31.33 -28.74
CA ALA A 428 -39.56 30.02 -29.30
C ALA A 428 -40.89 29.38 -28.82
N ASP A 429 -41.28 28.28 -29.45
CA ASP A 429 -42.55 27.57 -29.19
C ASP A 429 -42.72 27.10 -27.72
N VAL A 430 -43.95 26.69 -27.38
CA VAL A 430 -44.34 26.25 -26.02
C VAL A 430 -43.51 25.09 -25.44
N SER A 431 -42.83 24.29 -26.28
CA SER A 431 -41.94 23.22 -25.80
C SER A 431 -40.55 23.73 -25.38
N HIS A 432 -40.21 24.97 -25.72
CA HIS A 432 -38.93 25.63 -25.42
C HIS A 432 -39.08 26.75 -24.39
N LYS A 433 -39.73 26.48 -23.25
CA LYS A 433 -40.03 27.48 -22.20
C LYS A 433 -38.80 28.21 -21.61
N TYR A 434 -37.59 27.69 -21.79
CA TYR A 434 -36.33 28.32 -21.35
C TYR A 434 -35.55 29.00 -22.49
N GLY A 435 -36.12 29.03 -23.71
CA GLY A 435 -35.50 29.52 -24.93
C GLY A 435 -34.88 28.41 -25.79
N LYS A 436 -34.45 28.78 -27.00
CA LYS A 436 -33.82 27.88 -27.99
C LYS A 436 -32.54 28.49 -28.53
N TYR A 437 -31.48 27.68 -28.64
CA TYR A 437 -30.25 28.13 -29.28
C TYR A 437 -30.42 28.29 -30.80
N VAL A 438 -30.02 29.44 -31.34
CA VAL A 438 -30.09 29.76 -32.78
C VAL A 438 -28.75 30.23 -33.34
N ASN A 439 -28.43 29.83 -34.57
CA ASN A 439 -27.14 30.09 -35.22
C ASN A 439 -27.08 31.47 -35.91
N THR A 440 -27.56 32.53 -35.24
CA THR A 440 -27.68 33.88 -35.81
C THR A 440 -26.62 34.86 -35.28
N VAL A 441 -25.54 34.36 -34.67
CA VAL A 441 -24.44 35.22 -34.21
C VAL A 441 -23.75 35.84 -35.41
N ASP A 442 -23.59 37.17 -35.37
CA ASP A 442 -22.87 37.95 -36.38
C ASP A 442 -21.45 37.37 -36.61
N LYS A 443 -21.07 37.22 -37.89
CA LYS A 443 -19.74 36.74 -38.29
C LYS A 443 -18.63 37.58 -37.66
N ALA A 444 -18.83 38.90 -37.50
CA ALA A 444 -17.82 39.77 -36.89
C ALA A 444 -17.55 39.44 -35.42
N LYS A 445 -18.52 38.85 -34.70
CA LYS A 445 -18.40 38.41 -33.30
C LYS A 445 -17.82 37.00 -33.16
N LYS A 446 -17.68 36.23 -34.24
CA LYS A 446 -17.10 34.87 -34.18
C LYS A 446 -15.58 34.98 -34.12
N LYS A 447 -15.03 35.11 -32.91
CA LYS A 447 -13.59 35.26 -32.69
C LYS A 447 -12.89 33.92 -32.48
N PRO A 448 -11.58 33.81 -32.79
CA PRO A 448 -10.78 32.67 -32.36
C PRO A 448 -10.73 32.57 -30.84
N LEU A 449 -10.76 31.36 -30.29
CA LEU A 449 -10.68 31.07 -28.85
C LEU A 449 -9.67 29.97 -28.58
N ASP A 450 -9.00 30.07 -27.44
CA ASP A 450 -8.21 28.97 -26.89
C ASP A 450 -9.07 28.17 -25.92
N ILE A 451 -9.05 26.85 -26.05
CA ILE A 451 -9.94 25.93 -25.33
C ILE A 451 -9.12 24.85 -24.65
N ALA A 452 -9.43 24.59 -23.38
CA ALA A 452 -8.78 23.55 -22.57
C ALA A 452 -9.82 22.68 -21.85
N LEU A 453 -9.36 21.61 -21.22
CA LEU A 453 -10.19 20.72 -20.41
C LEU A 453 -9.82 20.81 -18.93
N LEU A 454 -10.85 20.78 -18.09
CA LEU A 454 -10.72 20.62 -16.65
C LEU A 454 -11.32 19.28 -16.24
N TYR A 455 -10.69 18.63 -15.28
CA TYR A 455 -11.11 17.30 -14.81
C TYR A 455 -11.26 17.23 -13.30
N ARG A 456 -12.02 16.25 -12.84
CA ARG A 456 -12.17 15.87 -11.42
C ARG A 456 -12.65 14.44 -11.29
N THR A 457 -12.49 13.85 -10.11
CA THR A 457 -13.08 12.54 -9.79
C THR A 457 -14.61 12.67 -9.68
N ALA A 458 -15.34 11.76 -10.33
CA ALA A 458 -16.79 11.69 -10.22
C ALA A 458 -17.18 10.98 -8.92
N VAL A 459 -18.27 11.40 -8.28
CA VAL A 459 -18.70 10.81 -6.99
C VAL A 459 -19.80 9.76 -7.19
N THR A 460 -20.57 9.86 -8.28
CA THR A 460 -21.73 9.01 -8.58
C THR A 460 -21.69 8.37 -9.98
N PRO A 461 -22.59 7.43 -10.30
CA PRO A 461 -22.77 6.89 -11.65
C PRO A 461 -22.99 7.98 -12.72
N TYR A 462 -22.69 7.64 -13.97
CA TYR A 462 -22.65 8.64 -15.06
C TYR A 462 -24.02 9.19 -15.43
N GLU A 463 -25.07 8.42 -15.13
CA GLU A 463 -26.48 8.76 -15.35
C GLU A 463 -26.95 9.88 -14.41
N LYS A 464 -26.35 9.95 -13.20
CA LYS A 464 -26.69 10.93 -12.16
C LYS A 464 -25.44 11.61 -11.66
N PRO A 465 -24.71 12.36 -12.50
CA PRO A 465 -23.42 12.93 -12.15
C PRO A 465 -23.61 14.06 -11.13
N THR A 466 -23.52 13.73 -9.85
CA THR A 466 -23.44 14.70 -8.77
C THR A 466 -21.99 14.97 -8.46
N VAL A 467 -21.81 16.05 -7.72
CA VAL A 467 -20.51 16.41 -7.20
C VAL A 467 -20.67 16.96 -5.81
N LEU A 468 -19.66 16.69 -5.00
CA LEU A 468 -19.49 17.40 -3.76
C LEU A 468 -19.23 18.87 -4.06
N GLN A 469 -19.89 19.76 -3.32
CA GLN A 469 -19.80 21.20 -3.48
C GLN A 469 -18.37 21.73 -3.31
N SER A 470 -17.52 21.03 -2.55
CA SER A 470 -16.10 21.32 -2.36
C SER A 470 -15.17 20.69 -3.41
N ALA A 471 -15.69 19.85 -4.32
CA ALA A 471 -14.86 19.13 -5.27
C ALA A 471 -14.20 20.10 -6.27
N THR A 472 -12.87 20.19 -6.19
CA THR A 472 -12.11 21.08 -7.06
C THR A 472 -11.84 20.42 -8.42
N TYR A 473 -12.18 21.12 -9.50
CA TYR A 473 -11.61 20.79 -10.81
C TYR A 473 -10.10 21.04 -10.79
N ASN A 474 -9.35 20.33 -11.65
CA ASN A 474 -7.91 20.49 -11.89
C ASN A 474 -7.66 20.64 -13.41
N PRO A 475 -6.66 21.43 -13.83
CA PRO A 475 -6.28 21.54 -15.24
C PRO A 475 -5.53 20.27 -15.65
N LEU A 476 -5.57 19.95 -16.94
CA LEU A 476 -4.66 18.96 -17.50
C LEU A 476 -3.21 19.47 -17.50
N THR A 477 -2.28 18.56 -17.27
CA THR A 477 -0.82 18.77 -17.44
C THR A 477 -0.29 18.02 -18.65
N GLU A 478 0.90 18.40 -19.14
CA GLU A 478 1.49 17.78 -20.35
C GLU A 478 1.79 16.28 -20.11
N LYS A 479 2.07 15.94 -18.85
CA LYS A 479 2.34 14.57 -18.43
C LYS A 479 1.08 13.70 -18.39
N GLU A 480 -0.13 14.28 -18.42
CA GLU A 480 -1.40 13.54 -18.34
C GLU A 480 -2.05 13.27 -19.71
N ILE A 481 -1.66 13.96 -20.77
CA ILE A 481 -2.19 13.72 -22.12
C ILE A 481 -1.55 12.45 -22.70
N ALA A 482 -2.34 11.51 -23.21
CA ALA A 482 -1.82 10.25 -23.77
C ALA A 482 -1.05 10.46 -25.07
N ASP A 483 -1.52 11.40 -25.88
CA ASP A 483 -1.04 11.68 -27.21
C ASP A 483 -0.23 12.99 -27.24
N SER A 484 0.13 13.43 -28.44
CA SER A 484 0.87 14.68 -28.66
C SER A 484 -0.04 15.91 -28.75
N SER A 485 -1.33 15.79 -28.36
CA SER A 485 -2.26 16.92 -28.43
C SER A 485 -1.85 18.00 -27.43
N PRO A 486 -1.93 19.29 -27.81
CA PRO A 486 -1.66 20.35 -26.85
C PRO A 486 -2.77 20.43 -25.80
N ILE A 487 -2.41 20.80 -24.58
CA ILE A 487 -3.37 20.95 -23.47
C ILE A 487 -4.41 22.02 -23.81
N ILE A 488 -3.93 23.14 -24.34
CA ILE A 488 -4.74 24.26 -24.82
C ILE A 488 -4.79 24.14 -26.34
N GLN A 489 -5.99 23.97 -26.89
CA GLN A 489 -6.23 23.85 -28.33
C GLN A 489 -6.87 25.11 -28.88
N HIS A 490 -6.36 25.57 -30.02
CA HIS A 490 -6.85 26.76 -30.71
C HIS A 490 -8.07 26.43 -31.60
N TRP A 491 -9.17 27.14 -31.37
CA TRP A 491 -10.37 27.13 -32.21
C TRP A 491 -10.48 28.43 -32.99
N ASP A 492 -10.53 28.34 -34.31
CA ASP A 492 -10.56 29.47 -35.25
C ASP A 492 -11.96 30.10 -35.40
N GLY A 493 -12.96 29.64 -34.65
CA GLY A 493 -14.35 30.09 -34.77
C GLY A 493 -15.15 29.38 -35.86
N THR A 494 -14.56 28.39 -36.56
CA THR A 494 -15.25 27.61 -37.59
C THR A 494 -16.34 26.72 -36.97
N PRO A 495 -17.59 26.79 -37.48
CA PRO A 495 -18.64 25.86 -37.08
C PRO A 495 -18.23 24.39 -37.28
N ASP A 496 -18.71 23.49 -36.43
CA ASP A 496 -18.53 22.03 -36.53
C ASP A 496 -17.09 21.49 -36.38
N LYS A 497 -16.08 22.34 -36.16
CA LYS A 497 -14.73 21.90 -35.78
C LYS A 497 -14.78 21.22 -34.41
N ILE A 498 -14.38 19.95 -34.35
CA ILE A 498 -14.30 19.16 -33.12
C ILE A 498 -12.87 19.17 -32.60
N LEU A 499 -12.69 19.61 -31.36
CA LEU A 499 -11.44 19.49 -30.63
C LEU A 499 -11.45 18.18 -29.84
N SER A 500 -10.34 17.45 -29.80
CA SER A 500 -10.29 16.12 -29.18
C SER A 500 -9.07 15.97 -28.28
N TRP A 501 -9.26 15.33 -27.12
CA TRP A 501 -8.20 14.96 -26.19
C TRP A 501 -8.34 13.49 -25.82
N LYS A 502 -7.20 12.80 -25.69
CA LYS A 502 -7.10 11.46 -25.13
C LYS A 502 -6.47 11.51 -23.75
N VAL A 503 -7.25 11.21 -22.72
CA VAL A 503 -6.90 11.46 -21.31
C VAL A 503 -7.26 10.27 -20.41
N PRO A 504 -6.60 10.09 -19.26
CA PRO A 504 -6.96 9.06 -18.29
C PRO A 504 -8.46 9.10 -17.96
N GLY A 505 -9.14 7.95 -18.02
CA GLY A 505 -10.57 7.86 -17.70
C GLY A 505 -10.87 7.63 -16.21
N TYR A 506 -9.86 7.16 -15.49
CA TYR A 506 -9.91 6.79 -14.08
C TYR A 506 -8.71 7.39 -13.36
N ASP A 507 -8.88 7.74 -12.09
CA ASP A 507 -7.80 8.25 -11.24
C ASP A 507 -6.91 7.11 -10.69
N ARG A 508 -5.90 7.46 -9.88
CA ARG A 508 -4.92 6.51 -9.33
C ARG A 508 -5.56 5.36 -8.54
N GLU A 509 -6.70 5.59 -7.89
CA GLU A 509 -7.42 4.57 -7.11
C GLU A 509 -8.41 3.77 -7.98
N GLY A 510 -8.59 4.17 -9.23
CA GLY A 510 -9.53 3.56 -10.14
C GLY A 510 -10.93 4.16 -10.07
N MET A 511 -11.12 5.37 -9.54
CA MET A 511 -12.41 6.04 -9.61
C MET A 511 -12.56 6.80 -10.93
N ARG A 512 -13.76 6.77 -11.53
CA ARG A 512 -14.02 7.42 -12.82
C ARG A 512 -13.79 8.94 -12.76
N GLN A 513 -13.13 9.49 -13.79
CA GLN A 513 -12.96 10.93 -13.99
C GLN A 513 -14.09 11.56 -14.82
N SER A 514 -14.31 12.85 -14.60
CA SER A 514 -15.29 13.70 -15.26
C SER A 514 -14.62 14.94 -15.83
N PHE A 515 -14.92 15.28 -17.08
CA PHE A 515 -14.31 16.40 -17.79
C PHE A 515 -15.33 17.48 -18.13
N VAL A 516 -14.88 18.75 -18.15
CA VAL A 516 -15.60 19.93 -18.66
C VAL A 516 -14.66 20.76 -19.52
N ALA A 517 -15.21 21.48 -20.51
CA ALA A 517 -14.43 22.36 -21.37
C ALA A 517 -14.40 23.79 -20.82
N THR A 518 -13.29 24.49 -21.05
CA THR A 518 -13.14 25.89 -20.69
C THR A 518 -12.49 26.71 -21.79
N VAL A 519 -12.97 27.94 -21.95
CA VAL A 519 -12.25 28.96 -22.71
C VAL A 519 -11.09 29.44 -21.85
N VAL A 520 -9.91 29.61 -22.43
CA VAL A 520 -8.77 30.27 -21.80
C VAL A 520 -8.77 31.70 -22.34
N PRO A 521 -9.17 32.71 -21.53
CA PRO A 521 -9.23 34.08 -22.01
C PRO A 521 -7.86 34.59 -22.46
N GLN A 522 -7.85 35.57 -23.37
CA GLN A 522 -6.62 36.15 -23.91
C GLN A 522 -5.71 36.66 -22.78
N GLY A 523 -4.43 36.27 -22.82
CA GLY A 523 -3.43 36.63 -21.78
C GLY A 523 -3.54 35.83 -20.47
N LYS A 524 -4.50 34.90 -20.34
CA LYS A 524 -4.70 34.09 -19.12
C LYS A 524 -4.20 32.64 -19.24
N ALA A 525 -3.35 32.32 -20.24
CA ALA A 525 -2.75 30.98 -20.37
C ALA A 525 -1.92 30.59 -19.13
N ASP A 526 -1.15 31.54 -18.60
CA ASP A 526 -0.37 31.37 -17.37
C ASP A 526 -1.25 31.01 -16.16
N ILE A 527 -2.45 31.57 -16.07
CA ILE A 527 -3.41 31.28 -14.98
C ILE A 527 -3.87 29.82 -15.05
N TYR A 528 -4.11 29.30 -16.25
CA TYR A 528 -4.46 27.90 -16.45
C TYR A 528 -3.30 26.97 -16.02
N HIS A 529 -2.06 27.30 -16.38
CA HIS A 529 -0.88 26.49 -16.02
C HIS A 529 -0.47 26.62 -14.55
N LYS A 530 -0.68 27.78 -13.93
CA LYS A 530 -0.35 28.08 -12.52
C LYS A 530 -1.55 27.87 -11.60
N PHE A 531 -2.56 27.11 -12.03
CA PHE A 531 -3.76 26.84 -11.25
C PHE A 531 -3.43 26.34 -9.83
N LYS A 532 -4.16 26.85 -8.85
CA LYS A 532 -3.98 26.70 -7.40
C LYS A 532 -2.64 27.21 -6.83
N LYS A 533 -1.79 27.87 -7.61
CA LYS A 533 -0.60 28.55 -7.09
C LYS A 533 -0.93 29.95 -6.61
N GLU A 534 -0.20 30.41 -5.61
CA GLU A 534 -0.28 31.79 -5.16
C GLU A 534 0.30 32.73 -6.23
N ASN A 535 -0.42 33.81 -6.50
CA ASN A 535 0.03 34.89 -7.34
C ASN A 535 0.98 35.77 -6.50
N PRO A 536 2.28 35.85 -6.86
CA PRO A 536 3.26 36.58 -6.07
C PRO A 536 2.94 38.09 -5.96
N ASP A 537 2.21 38.66 -6.93
CA ASP A 537 1.92 40.09 -6.96
C ASP A 537 0.71 40.48 -6.10
N THR A 538 -0.18 39.53 -5.80
CA THR A 538 -1.47 39.80 -5.12
C THR A 538 -1.70 38.98 -3.85
N GLY A 539 -0.92 37.91 -3.62
CA GLY A 539 -1.17 36.94 -2.54
C GLY A 539 -2.44 36.11 -2.71
N LYS A 540 -3.15 36.26 -3.84
CA LYS A 540 -4.36 35.50 -4.18
C LYS A 540 -4.01 34.22 -4.93
N ILE A 541 -4.91 33.25 -4.93
CA ILE A 541 -4.66 31.96 -5.61
C ILE A 541 -5.20 32.06 -7.03
N TYR A 542 -4.42 31.63 -8.02
CA TYR A 542 -4.94 31.38 -9.36
C TYR A 542 -5.96 30.24 -9.31
N ASP A 543 -7.21 30.51 -9.63
CA ASP A 543 -8.29 29.53 -9.54
C ASP A 543 -9.24 29.60 -10.75
N TRP A 544 -10.37 28.90 -10.69
CA TRP A 544 -11.32 28.86 -11.79
C TRP A 544 -12.01 30.21 -11.99
N ASN A 545 -12.30 30.92 -10.90
CA ASN A 545 -12.83 32.28 -10.97
C ASN A 545 -11.87 33.21 -11.72
N SER A 546 -10.56 33.00 -11.58
CA SER A 546 -9.52 33.75 -12.30
C SER A 546 -9.63 33.61 -13.83
N LEU A 547 -10.24 32.52 -14.34
CA LEU A 547 -10.56 32.29 -15.76
C LEU A 547 -12.00 32.72 -16.12
N GLY A 548 -12.73 33.36 -15.21
CA GLY A 548 -14.13 33.77 -15.38
C GLY A 548 -15.13 32.61 -15.22
N PHE A 549 -14.72 31.50 -14.59
CA PHE A 549 -15.48 30.25 -14.52
C PHE A 549 -16.27 30.14 -13.21
N THR A 550 -17.56 29.84 -13.31
CA THR A 550 -18.46 29.57 -12.17
C THR A 550 -18.98 28.13 -12.24
N THR A 551 -18.87 27.37 -11.15
CA THR A 551 -19.45 26.02 -11.00
C THR A 551 -20.85 26.07 -10.43
N PHE A 552 -21.68 25.10 -10.77
CA PHE A 552 -22.99 24.88 -10.14
C PHE A 552 -23.09 23.43 -9.64
N VAL A 553 -23.63 23.24 -8.43
CA VAL A 553 -23.82 21.91 -7.83
C VAL A 553 -25.05 21.22 -8.43
N LYS A 554 -24.90 19.96 -8.85
CA LYS A 554 -26.02 19.08 -9.19
C LYS A 554 -26.36 18.22 -7.96
N VAL A 555 -27.47 18.53 -7.29
CA VAL A 555 -28.00 17.73 -6.17
C VAL A 555 -28.88 16.60 -6.73
N ALA A 556 -28.81 15.39 -6.16
CA ALA A 556 -29.66 14.26 -6.58
C ALA A 556 -31.04 14.28 -5.89
N GLY A 557 -32.09 13.89 -6.63
CA GLY A 557 -33.47 13.71 -6.14
C GLY A 557 -34.48 14.69 -6.72
N ASP A 558 -35.77 14.49 -6.41
CA ASP A 558 -36.89 15.35 -6.85
C ASP A 558 -36.99 16.68 -6.09
N SER A 559 -36.20 16.86 -5.02
CA SER A 559 -36.28 18.01 -4.13
C SER A 559 -35.00 18.85 -4.14
N ALA A 560 -34.80 19.57 -5.23
CA ALA A 560 -34.13 20.88 -5.25
C ALA A 560 -34.44 21.49 -6.61
N GLU A 561 -35.16 22.61 -6.65
CA GLU A 561 -35.14 23.47 -7.83
C GLU A 561 -33.67 23.75 -8.15
N LEU A 562 -33.15 23.05 -9.18
CA LEU A 562 -31.91 23.32 -9.91
C LEU A 562 -31.49 24.76 -9.68
N ASP A 563 -30.31 25.00 -9.07
CA ASP A 563 -29.83 26.33 -8.68
C ASP A 563 -30.40 27.38 -9.64
N LYS A 564 -31.29 28.25 -9.13
CA LYS A 564 -32.10 29.16 -9.97
C LYS A 564 -31.22 30.03 -10.87
N GLY A 565 -29.95 30.23 -10.51
CA GLY A 565 -28.96 30.98 -11.29
C GLY A 565 -28.14 30.17 -12.31
N ALA A 566 -28.23 28.83 -12.36
CA ALA A 566 -27.46 28.03 -13.32
C ALA A 566 -28.00 28.21 -14.76
N PRO A 567 -27.12 28.34 -15.78
CA PRO A 567 -27.56 28.40 -17.16
C PRO A 567 -28.28 27.11 -17.54
N ARG A 568 -29.40 27.25 -18.24
CA ARG A 568 -30.22 26.11 -18.67
C ARG A 568 -29.62 25.48 -19.91
N ASN A 569 -29.64 24.16 -19.98
CA ASN A 569 -29.31 23.46 -21.22
C ASN A 569 -30.39 23.73 -22.26
N LEU A 570 -30.06 24.45 -23.34
CA LEU A 570 -30.99 24.74 -24.43
C LEU A 570 -30.72 23.93 -25.70
N HIS A 571 -29.82 22.94 -25.62
CA HIS A 571 -29.69 21.94 -26.67
C HIS A 571 -30.85 20.95 -26.59
N GLU A 572 -31.29 20.46 -27.74
CA GLU A 572 -32.27 19.38 -27.81
C GLU A 572 -31.79 18.18 -26.99
N THR A 573 -32.72 17.53 -26.28
CA THR A 573 -32.38 16.39 -25.43
C THR A 573 -31.83 15.26 -26.29
N VAL A 574 -30.64 14.78 -25.96
CA VAL A 574 -29.98 13.63 -26.60
C VAL A 574 -29.78 12.52 -25.59
N ASP A 575 -29.80 11.27 -26.06
CA ASP A 575 -29.55 10.10 -25.21
C ASP A 575 -28.22 10.23 -24.46
N ARG A 576 -28.23 9.92 -23.15
CA ARG A 576 -27.10 10.07 -22.21
C ARG A 576 -26.49 11.48 -22.14
N GLY A 577 -27.24 12.49 -22.56
CA GLY A 577 -26.91 13.90 -22.44
C GLY A 577 -27.58 14.57 -21.26
N ASP A 578 -27.12 15.78 -20.94
CA ASP A 578 -27.90 16.69 -20.10
C ASP A 578 -29.29 16.95 -20.76
N PRO A 579 -30.42 16.78 -20.04
CA PRO A 579 -31.75 17.07 -20.59
C PRO A 579 -31.97 18.55 -20.91
N TYR A 580 -32.89 18.87 -21.81
CA TYR A 580 -33.31 20.25 -22.03
C TYR A 580 -33.88 20.87 -20.74
N GLY A 581 -33.51 22.11 -20.45
CA GLY A 581 -33.96 22.85 -19.27
C GLY A 581 -33.27 22.47 -17.95
N ILE A 582 -32.37 21.47 -17.94
CA ILE A 582 -31.56 21.17 -16.77
C ILE A 582 -30.53 22.27 -16.53
N GLY A 583 -30.24 22.59 -15.28
CA GLY A 583 -29.13 23.47 -14.92
C GLY A 583 -27.79 22.83 -15.30
N LEU A 584 -26.98 23.56 -16.05
CA LEU A 584 -25.63 23.12 -16.45
C LEU A 584 -24.65 23.32 -15.29
N ALA A 585 -23.65 22.45 -15.22
CA ALA A 585 -22.67 22.42 -14.13
C ALA A 585 -21.68 23.60 -14.14
N LYS A 586 -21.72 24.44 -15.19
CA LYS A 586 -20.76 25.50 -15.44
C LYS A 586 -21.41 26.65 -16.21
N GLN A 587 -21.03 27.87 -15.84
CA GLN A 587 -21.04 29.06 -16.69
C GLN A 587 -19.65 29.68 -16.69
N GLN A 588 -19.29 30.40 -17.75
CA GLN A 588 -18.07 31.19 -17.80
C GLN A 588 -18.34 32.51 -18.49
N ALA A 589 -17.96 33.62 -17.88
CA ALA A 589 -17.95 34.92 -18.55
C ALA A 589 -16.54 35.19 -19.08
N PHE A 590 -16.42 35.69 -20.31
CA PHE A 590 -15.12 36.09 -20.86
C PHE A 590 -15.29 37.18 -21.92
N THR A 591 -14.20 37.90 -22.18
CA THR A 591 -14.12 38.93 -23.22
C THR A 591 -13.03 38.59 -24.21
N VAL A 592 -13.21 39.02 -25.46
CA VAL A 592 -12.19 38.96 -26.51
C VAL A 592 -11.96 40.38 -27.03
N ASN A 593 -10.70 40.82 -27.03
CA ASN A 593 -10.32 42.13 -27.56
C ASN A 593 -9.82 41.96 -29.00
N THR A 594 -10.42 42.70 -29.93
CA THR A 594 -9.93 42.79 -31.31
C THR A 594 -9.99 44.25 -31.74
N GLU A 595 -8.83 44.82 -32.11
CA GLU A 595 -8.72 46.19 -32.63
C GLU A 595 -9.33 47.26 -31.69
N GLY A 596 -9.26 47.03 -30.37
CA GLY A 596 -9.76 47.98 -29.36
C GLY A 596 -11.24 47.83 -29.00
N LYS A 597 -11.97 46.91 -29.65
CA LYS A 597 -13.36 46.57 -29.33
C LYS A 597 -13.42 45.30 -28.47
N ILE A 598 -14.17 45.36 -27.36
CA ILE A 598 -14.51 44.18 -26.56
C ILE A 598 -15.77 43.54 -27.14
N ASP A 599 -15.69 42.24 -27.43
CA ASP A 599 -16.86 41.39 -27.52
C ASP A 599 -16.95 40.54 -26.24
N ALA A 600 -18.05 40.64 -25.51
CA ALA A 600 -18.31 39.87 -24.30
C ALA A 600 -19.17 38.63 -24.60
N PHE A 601 -18.88 37.52 -23.91
CA PHE A 601 -19.57 36.26 -24.08
C PHE A 601 -19.82 35.56 -22.74
N THR A 602 -20.89 34.77 -22.69
CA THR A 602 -21.05 33.71 -21.69
C THR A 602 -20.89 32.35 -22.36
N SER A 603 -20.18 31.44 -21.70
CA SER A 603 -19.97 30.06 -22.15
C SER A 603 -20.60 29.09 -21.18
N ALA A 604 -21.32 28.10 -21.69
CA ALA A 604 -21.82 27.00 -20.90
C ALA A 604 -21.51 25.67 -21.58
N THR A 605 -21.30 24.64 -20.79
CA THR A 605 -21.00 23.29 -21.27
C THR A 605 -22.15 22.35 -20.97
N SER A 606 -22.68 21.71 -22.00
CA SER A 606 -23.56 20.54 -21.90
C SER A 606 -22.75 19.29 -22.24
N ARG A 607 -22.99 18.19 -21.54
CA ARG A 607 -22.21 16.96 -21.68
C ARG A 607 -23.10 15.79 -22.07
N GLN A 608 -22.58 14.98 -22.98
CA GLN A 608 -23.11 13.68 -23.33
C GLN A 608 -22.06 12.61 -23.05
N ALA A 609 -22.42 11.62 -22.21
CA ALA A 609 -21.57 10.48 -21.94
C ALA A 609 -21.50 9.57 -23.16
N VAL A 610 -20.29 9.17 -23.54
CA VAL A 610 -20.06 8.14 -24.55
C VAL A 610 -19.84 6.83 -23.80
N VAL A 611 -20.68 5.84 -24.06
CA VAL A 611 -20.59 4.54 -23.39
C VAL A 611 -20.22 3.44 -24.37
N ARG A 612 -19.65 2.35 -23.85
CA ARG A 612 -19.65 1.04 -24.49
C ARG A 612 -20.73 0.17 -23.86
N LYS A 613 -21.28 -0.76 -24.64
CA LYS A 613 -22.20 -1.79 -24.15
C LYS A 613 -21.44 -3.10 -23.98
N THR A 614 -21.59 -3.73 -22.83
CA THR A 614 -21.08 -5.09 -22.62
C THR A 614 -21.95 -6.12 -23.38
N PRO A 615 -21.48 -7.36 -23.54
CA PRO A 615 -22.29 -8.43 -24.15
C PRO A 615 -23.66 -8.66 -23.50
N GLU A 616 -23.83 -8.29 -22.23
CA GLU A 616 -25.09 -8.38 -21.48
C GLU A 616 -25.83 -7.04 -21.36
N SER A 617 -25.54 -6.09 -22.25
CA SER A 617 -26.21 -4.79 -22.32
C SER A 617 -26.01 -3.84 -21.12
N ALA A 618 -25.03 -4.11 -20.25
CA ALA A 618 -24.60 -3.11 -19.26
C ALA A 618 -23.79 -2.00 -19.94
N GLU A 619 -23.91 -0.77 -19.46
CA GLU A 619 -23.24 0.40 -20.04
C GLU A 619 -22.10 0.90 -19.15
N GLU A 620 -20.97 1.22 -19.80
CA GLU A 620 -19.80 1.80 -19.15
C GLU A 620 -19.32 3.04 -19.91
N VAL A 621 -19.02 4.12 -19.21
CA VAL A 621 -18.44 5.34 -19.81
C VAL A 621 -17.04 5.07 -20.35
N LYS A 622 -16.80 5.53 -21.58
CA LYS A 622 -15.49 5.52 -22.25
C LYS A 622 -15.03 6.90 -22.72
N GLY A 623 -15.79 7.96 -22.45
CA GLY A 623 -15.49 9.30 -22.91
C GLY A 623 -16.68 10.24 -22.86
N TYR A 624 -16.50 11.44 -23.39
CA TYR A 624 -17.52 12.50 -23.35
C TYR A 624 -17.55 13.31 -24.64
N ASN A 625 -18.75 13.61 -25.12
CA ASN A 625 -19.00 14.67 -26.08
C ASN A 625 -19.46 15.91 -25.32
N ILE A 626 -18.69 16.99 -25.36
CA ILE A 626 -18.97 18.24 -24.66
C ILE A 626 -19.37 19.30 -25.69
N LEU A 627 -20.54 19.89 -25.52
CA LEU A 627 -21.00 21.05 -26.29
C LEU A 627 -20.64 22.31 -25.53
N LEU A 628 -19.68 23.09 -26.04
CA LEU A 628 -19.29 24.38 -25.46
C LEU A 628 -19.99 25.49 -26.25
N THR A 629 -20.95 26.16 -25.63
CA THR A 629 -21.78 27.16 -26.33
C THR A 629 -21.49 28.55 -25.82
N ASN A 630 -20.95 29.40 -26.70
CA ASN A 630 -20.59 30.78 -26.44
C ASN A 630 -21.72 31.70 -26.93
N THR A 631 -22.33 32.45 -26.03
CA THR A 631 -23.45 33.36 -26.28
C THR A 631 -22.97 34.80 -26.15
N PRO A 632 -23.07 35.65 -27.20
CA PRO A 632 -22.69 37.04 -27.12
C PRO A 632 -23.53 37.81 -26.10
N GLN A 633 -22.90 38.75 -25.41
CA GLN A 633 -23.52 39.65 -24.45
C GLN A 633 -23.59 41.07 -25.00
N SER A 634 -24.65 41.81 -24.67
CA SER A 634 -24.82 43.21 -25.06
C SER A 634 -24.14 44.17 -24.09
N ILE A 635 -24.09 43.81 -22.81
CA ILE A 635 -23.38 44.53 -21.75
C ILE A 635 -22.50 43.47 -21.06
N PRO A 636 -21.19 43.70 -20.89
CA PRO A 636 -20.34 42.78 -20.14
C PRO A 636 -20.85 42.57 -18.71
N SER A 637 -20.62 41.39 -18.15
CA SER A 637 -20.83 41.14 -16.71
C SER A 637 -19.55 41.48 -15.94
N PRO A 638 -19.63 41.89 -14.66
CA PRO A 638 -18.45 42.05 -13.82
C PRO A 638 -17.60 40.76 -13.74
N ASP A 639 -16.32 40.86 -14.11
CA ASP A 639 -15.32 39.79 -14.04
C ASP A 639 -14.63 39.84 -12.67
N PHE A 640 -15.22 39.17 -11.68
CA PHE A 640 -14.67 39.10 -10.33
C PHE A 640 -13.41 38.23 -10.28
N GLU A 641 -12.38 38.70 -9.57
CA GLU A 641 -11.33 37.81 -9.09
C GLU A 641 -11.85 36.93 -7.94
N SER A 642 -11.10 35.89 -7.57
CA SER A 642 -11.44 35.04 -6.44
C SER A 642 -11.56 35.83 -5.14
N VAL A 643 -12.58 35.47 -4.34
CA VAL A 643 -12.87 36.06 -3.04
C VAL A 643 -12.85 34.96 -1.98
N LYS A 644 -12.10 35.17 -0.91
CA LYS A 644 -12.03 34.28 0.26
C LYS A 644 -12.87 34.83 1.40
N ASP A 645 -13.25 33.96 2.32
CA ASP A 645 -13.94 34.35 3.55
C ASP A 645 -13.08 35.15 4.54
N THR A 646 -11.76 35.20 4.31
CA THR A 646 -10.83 36.07 5.05
C THR A 646 -10.57 37.42 4.38
N ASP A 647 -11.04 37.63 3.15
CA ASP A 647 -10.74 38.84 2.38
C ASP A 647 -11.55 40.03 2.90
N LYS A 648 -10.93 41.23 2.86
CA LYS A 648 -11.56 42.50 3.23
C LYS A 648 -11.89 43.39 2.03
N THR A 649 -11.57 42.90 0.84
CA THR A 649 -11.78 43.58 -0.44
C THR A 649 -12.30 42.59 -1.48
N ILE A 650 -13.02 43.11 -2.47
CA ILE A 650 -13.45 42.38 -3.67
C ILE A 650 -12.77 43.05 -4.85
N ASP A 651 -12.18 42.25 -5.72
CA ASP A 651 -11.49 42.76 -6.91
C ASP A 651 -12.26 42.37 -8.17
N ILE A 652 -12.39 43.31 -9.09
CA ILE A 652 -13.08 43.16 -10.36
C ILE A 652 -12.14 43.62 -11.47
N ASN A 653 -11.99 42.82 -12.51
CA ASN A 653 -11.22 43.19 -13.70
C ASN A 653 -12.04 44.20 -14.54
N PHE A 654 -11.55 45.43 -14.56
CA PHE A 654 -12.12 46.62 -15.19
C PHE A 654 -11.09 47.27 -16.14
N GLY A 655 -10.70 46.52 -17.17
CA GLY A 655 -9.67 46.97 -18.12
C GLY A 655 -10.02 48.23 -18.93
N PRO A 656 -9.04 48.85 -19.61
CA PRO A 656 -9.22 50.10 -20.37
C PRO A 656 -10.35 50.05 -21.41
N SER A 657 -10.65 48.88 -21.94
CA SER A 657 -11.72 48.72 -22.91
C SER A 657 -13.13 48.73 -22.29
N LEU A 658 -13.30 48.41 -21.00
CA LEU A 658 -14.59 48.57 -20.28
C LEU A 658 -14.91 50.04 -19.97
N VAL A 659 -13.88 50.87 -19.79
CA VAL A 659 -14.01 52.33 -19.67
C VAL A 659 -14.75 52.90 -20.91
N ASN A 660 -14.52 52.30 -22.09
CA ASN A 660 -15.11 52.75 -23.35
C ASN A 660 -16.58 52.29 -23.56
N GLU A 661 -17.10 51.37 -22.74
CA GLU A 661 -18.47 50.82 -22.85
C GLU A 661 -19.55 51.79 -22.32
N LYS A 662 -19.16 52.98 -21.83
CA LYS A 662 -20.07 54.02 -21.31
C LYS A 662 -21.01 53.49 -20.22
N LEU A 663 -20.45 52.71 -19.30
CA LEU A 663 -21.14 52.22 -18.10
C LEU A 663 -21.40 53.38 -17.13
N THR A 664 -22.53 53.38 -16.44
CA THR A 664 -22.95 54.43 -15.50
C THR A 664 -23.01 53.96 -14.06
N LYS A 665 -23.23 52.66 -13.81
CA LYS A 665 -23.29 52.10 -12.46
C LYS A 665 -22.73 50.68 -12.37
N LEU A 666 -22.23 50.33 -11.19
CA LEU A 666 -21.96 48.97 -10.74
C LEU A 666 -22.83 48.68 -9.51
N LYS A 667 -23.76 47.74 -9.62
CA LYS A 667 -24.59 47.26 -8.50
C LYS A 667 -24.04 45.95 -7.98
N LEU A 668 -23.90 45.80 -6.67
CA LEU A 668 -23.49 44.55 -6.01
C LEU A 668 -24.56 44.07 -5.04
N LYS A 669 -24.70 42.75 -4.90
CA LYS A 669 -25.39 42.10 -3.78
C LYS A 669 -24.37 41.24 -3.04
N VAL A 670 -24.02 41.62 -1.82
CA VAL A 670 -22.94 41.02 -1.03
C VAL A 670 -23.54 40.30 0.18
N PRO A 671 -23.23 39.02 0.43
CA PRO A 671 -23.74 38.27 1.57
C PRO A 671 -23.01 38.64 2.86
N THR A 672 -23.71 38.59 3.99
CA THR A 672 -23.12 38.74 5.33
C THR A 672 -23.77 37.76 6.31
N ALA A 673 -22.98 37.22 7.23
CA ALA A 673 -23.46 36.31 8.25
C ALA A 673 -24.20 37.06 9.36
N VAL A 674 -25.36 36.53 9.76
CA VAL A 674 -26.13 37.01 10.89
C VAL A 674 -26.46 35.82 11.78
N GLN A 675 -26.21 35.94 13.09
CA GLN A 675 -26.50 34.86 14.04
C GLN A 675 -28.01 34.54 14.05
N ASP A 676 -28.34 33.25 14.01
CA ASP A 676 -29.67 32.67 13.87
C ASP A 676 -29.88 31.55 14.91
N GLY A 677 -29.58 31.86 16.17
CA GLY A 677 -29.69 30.93 17.30
C GLY A 677 -28.43 30.08 17.55
N VAL A 678 -28.63 28.85 18.01
CA VAL A 678 -27.57 27.86 18.34
C VAL A 678 -27.92 26.49 17.76
N GLU A 679 -26.90 25.69 17.42
CA GLU A 679 -27.06 24.29 17.00
C GLU A 679 -27.44 23.38 18.17
N GLU A 680 -28.47 22.57 17.97
CA GLU A 680 -28.97 21.60 18.93
C GLU A 680 -27.95 20.46 19.12
N GLY A 681 -27.52 20.21 20.36
CA GLY A 681 -26.53 19.18 20.71
C GLY A 681 -25.06 19.65 20.76
N THR A 682 -24.69 20.74 20.07
CA THR A 682 -23.32 21.30 20.12
C THR A 682 -23.23 22.65 20.85
N ASN A 683 -24.36 23.34 21.08
CA ASN A 683 -24.44 24.69 21.65
C ASN A 683 -23.61 25.75 20.91
N LYS A 684 -23.20 25.48 19.66
CA LYS A 684 -22.45 26.44 18.84
C LYS A 684 -23.40 27.47 18.22
N PRO A 685 -22.97 28.73 18.03
CA PRO A 685 -23.76 29.73 17.30
C PRO A 685 -24.10 29.24 15.90
N LYS A 686 -25.38 29.34 15.54
CA LYS A 686 -25.87 29.06 14.19
C LYS A 686 -25.96 30.38 13.42
N TYR A 687 -25.65 30.39 12.14
CA TYR A 687 -25.69 31.59 11.30
C TYR A 687 -26.61 31.40 10.09
N LYS A 688 -27.14 32.51 9.57
CA LYS A 688 -27.81 32.61 8.27
C LYS A 688 -27.16 33.70 7.41
N SER A 689 -27.33 33.63 6.10
CA SER A 689 -26.85 34.66 5.17
C SER A 689 -27.93 35.68 4.86
N VAL A 690 -27.54 36.95 4.83
CA VAL A 690 -28.37 38.08 4.40
C VAL A 690 -27.63 38.83 3.29
N LEU A 691 -28.28 39.05 2.14
CA LEU A 691 -27.72 39.83 1.03
C LEU A 691 -27.94 41.34 1.27
N LYS A 692 -26.86 42.11 1.24
CA LYS A 692 -26.89 43.58 1.26
C LYS A 692 -26.61 44.13 -0.14
N GLU A 693 -27.40 45.09 -0.58
CA GLU A 693 -27.23 45.74 -1.88
C GLU A 693 -26.32 46.96 -1.75
N LEU A 694 -25.37 47.11 -2.67
CA LEU A 694 -24.45 48.24 -2.77
C LEU A 694 -24.52 48.80 -4.20
N GLU A 695 -24.55 50.10 -4.36
CA GLU A 695 -24.54 50.76 -5.67
C GLU A 695 -23.37 51.74 -5.75
N PHE A 696 -22.57 51.60 -6.81
CA PHE A 696 -21.48 52.50 -7.15
C PHE A 696 -21.80 53.24 -8.44
N THR A 697 -21.73 54.56 -8.41
CA THR A 697 -21.89 55.39 -9.62
C THR A 697 -20.53 55.53 -10.33
N ILE A 698 -20.54 55.39 -11.65
CA ILE A 698 -19.37 55.54 -12.52
C ILE A 698 -19.48 56.91 -13.20
N ALA A 699 -18.44 57.75 -13.05
CA ALA A 699 -18.42 59.07 -13.66
C ALA A 699 -18.26 59.00 -15.19
N ALA A 700 -18.48 60.13 -15.86
CA ALA A 700 -18.40 60.22 -17.32
C ALA A 700 -17.00 59.92 -17.90
N ASP A 701 -15.95 59.99 -17.07
CA ASP A 701 -14.59 59.57 -17.43
C ASP A 701 -14.45 58.04 -17.55
N GLY A 702 -15.45 57.29 -17.07
CA GLY A 702 -15.48 55.83 -17.03
C GLY A 702 -14.49 55.20 -16.04
N LYS A 703 -13.83 56.02 -15.20
CA LYS A 703 -12.72 55.59 -14.32
C LYS A 703 -12.96 55.92 -12.85
N THR A 704 -13.74 56.95 -12.56
CA THR A 704 -14.02 57.39 -11.18
C THR A 704 -15.29 56.72 -10.66
N PHE A 705 -15.18 56.09 -9.48
CA PHE A 705 -16.28 55.37 -8.81
C PHE A 705 -16.66 56.10 -7.51
N THR A 706 -17.96 56.24 -7.26
CA THR A 706 -18.48 56.78 -5.98
C THR A 706 -19.44 55.78 -5.36
N GLY A 707 -19.12 55.31 -4.15
CA GLY A 707 -19.88 54.29 -3.43
C GLY A 707 -20.66 54.81 -2.22
N PRO A 708 -21.36 53.92 -1.49
CA PRO A 708 -22.05 54.24 -0.24
C PRO A 708 -21.07 54.69 0.86
N GLU A 709 -21.57 55.45 1.85
CA GLU A 709 -20.77 55.96 2.97
C GLU A 709 -19.98 54.83 3.68
N GLY A 710 -18.68 55.03 3.87
CA GLY A 710 -17.78 54.05 4.48
C GLY A 710 -17.25 52.96 3.55
N MET A 711 -17.63 52.92 2.27
CA MET A 711 -17.10 51.98 1.27
C MET A 711 -16.12 52.67 0.30
N THR A 712 -15.16 51.90 -0.23
CA THR A 712 -14.18 52.39 -1.22
C THR A 712 -14.27 51.60 -2.52
N ALA A 713 -14.01 52.26 -3.66
CA ALA A 713 -13.90 51.64 -4.97
C ALA A 713 -12.84 52.39 -5.79
N THR A 714 -11.72 51.72 -6.09
CA THR A 714 -10.55 52.35 -6.71
C THR A 714 -10.11 51.55 -7.94
N LEU A 715 -10.01 52.21 -9.09
CA LEU A 715 -9.50 51.61 -10.33
C LEU A 715 -7.99 51.85 -10.45
N ASN A 716 -7.21 50.78 -10.56
CA ASN A 716 -5.82 50.84 -11.00
C ASN A 716 -5.77 50.79 -12.53
N GLU A 717 -5.46 51.92 -13.16
CA GLU A 717 -5.45 52.06 -14.62
C GLU A 717 -4.37 51.23 -15.32
N ASN A 718 -3.26 50.93 -14.65
CA ASN A 718 -2.15 50.16 -15.23
C ASN A 718 -2.48 48.67 -15.33
N THR A 719 -3.19 48.16 -14.32
CA THR A 719 -3.58 46.74 -14.25
C THR A 719 -5.00 46.50 -14.73
N GLY A 720 -5.80 47.57 -14.88
CA GLY A 720 -7.22 47.46 -15.18
C GLY A 720 -8.02 46.85 -14.03
N LYS A 721 -7.58 47.00 -12.78
CA LYS A 721 -8.17 46.32 -11.61
C LYS A 721 -8.97 47.29 -10.75
N LEU A 722 -10.26 47.04 -10.58
CA LEU A 722 -11.15 47.76 -9.67
C LEU A 722 -11.20 47.03 -8.32
N THR A 723 -10.69 47.66 -7.27
CA THR A 723 -10.72 47.12 -5.91
C THR A 723 -11.81 47.82 -5.10
N ILE A 724 -12.74 47.03 -4.55
CA ILE A 724 -13.83 47.47 -3.69
C ILE A 724 -13.49 47.03 -2.26
N GLY A 725 -13.48 47.96 -1.31
CA GLY A 725 -12.96 47.70 0.04
C GLY A 725 -13.88 48.11 1.19
N ASN A 726 -13.37 47.90 2.41
CA ASN A 726 -14.04 48.08 3.71
C ASN A 726 -15.08 47.00 4.07
N PHE A 727 -14.88 45.77 3.60
CA PHE A 727 -15.63 44.62 4.10
C PHE A 727 -15.02 44.11 5.41
N THR A 728 -15.67 44.37 6.54
CA THR A 728 -15.31 43.79 7.83
C THR A 728 -16.55 43.38 8.63
N PRO A 729 -16.43 42.47 9.62
CA PRO A 729 -17.53 42.12 10.50
C PRO A 729 -18.14 43.36 11.20
N GLU A 730 -17.29 44.30 11.62
CA GLU A 730 -17.70 45.56 12.25
C GLU A 730 -18.42 46.51 11.26
N GLY A 731 -18.02 46.48 9.97
CA GLY A 731 -18.71 47.14 8.87
C GLY A 731 -20.01 46.43 8.43
N GLY A 732 -20.38 45.34 9.10
CA GLY A 732 -21.58 44.56 8.83
C GLY A 732 -21.45 43.56 7.68
N PHE A 733 -20.23 43.19 7.29
CA PHE A 733 -19.92 42.17 6.29
C PHE A 733 -19.01 41.09 6.89
N ASP A 734 -19.63 40.08 7.50
CA ASP A 734 -18.94 38.91 8.04
C ASP A 734 -18.98 37.78 7.00
N PHE A 735 -17.85 37.55 6.35
CA PHE A 735 -17.68 36.46 5.39
C PHE A 735 -17.30 35.13 6.04
N GLY A 736 -16.70 35.16 7.25
CA GLY A 736 -16.13 34.00 7.94
C GLY A 736 -17.19 33.05 8.51
N ASN A 737 -18.32 33.60 8.95
CA ASN A 737 -19.43 32.81 9.53
C ASN A 737 -20.56 32.48 8.53
N LEU A 738 -20.33 32.68 7.23
CA LEU A 738 -21.36 32.40 6.23
C LEU A 738 -21.67 30.89 6.15
N PRO A 739 -22.95 30.49 6.12
CA PRO A 739 -23.33 29.08 5.99
C PRO A 739 -22.76 28.45 4.71
N ALA A 740 -22.40 27.17 4.78
CA ALA A 740 -21.75 26.43 3.69
C ALA A 740 -22.47 26.43 2.32
N PRO A 741 -23.82 26.41 2.22
CA PRO A 741 -24.49 26.42 0.92
C PRO A 741 -24.10 27.63 0.04
N GLU A 742 -23.89 27.40 -1.25
CA GLU A 742 -23.32 28.40 -2.18
C GLU A 742 -24.15 29.69 -2.27
N ASN A 743 -25.48 29.56 -2.27
CA ASN A 743 -26.41 30.69 -2.28
C ASN A 743 -26.21 31.64 -1.09
N ASN A 744 -25.70 31.12 0.04
CA ASN A 744 -25.40 31.92 1.23
C ASN A 744 -24.05 32.65 1.13
N ARG A 745 -23.21 32.30 0.16
CA ARG A 745 -21.83 32.78 0.00
C ARG A 745 -21.59 33.50 -1.32
N THR A 746 -22.64 33.82 -2.05
CA THR A 746 -22.53 34.36 -3.39
C THR A 746 -22.63 35.88 -3.40
N ILE A 747 -21.64 36.53 -4.02
CA ILE A 747 -21.69 37.93 -4.43
C ILE A 747 -22.21 37.99 -5.87
N TYR A 748 -23.17 38.88 -6.10
CA TYR A 748 -23.68 39.20 -7.44
C TYR A 748 -23.27 40.62 -7.82
N GLY A 749 -22.94 40.85 -9.09
CA GLY A 749 -22.63 42.18 -9.61
C GLY A 749 -23.26 42.43 -10.96
N THR A 750 -23.72 43.64 -11.22
CA THR A 750 -24.32 44.02 -12.51
C THR A 750 -23.86 45.40 -12.92
N TYR A 751 -23.46 45.57 -14.19
CA TYR A 751 -23.22 46.87 -14.77
C TYR A 751 -24.50 47.44 -15.38
N VAL A 752 -24.62 48.78 -15.34
CA VAL A 752 -25.69 49.52 -16.00
C VAL A 752 -25.06 50.41 -17.06
N ASN A 753 -25.61 50.40 -18.28
CA ASN A 753 -25.13 51.26 -19.35
C ASN A 753 -25.74 52.67 -19.27
N LYS A 754 -25.34 53.57 -20.18
CA LYS A 754 -25.90 54.93 -20.29
C LYS A 754 -27.40 54.99 -20.62
N ASP A 755 -27.96 53.94 -21.20
CA ASP A 755 -29.38 53.87 -21.56
C ASP A 755 -30.23 53.33 -20.39
N GLY A 756 -29.61 53.08 -19.23
CA GLY A 756 -30.26 52.56 -18.02
C GLY A 756 -30.52 51.06 -18.06
N ALA A 757 -30.08 50.35 -19.10
CA ALA A 757 -30.21 48.91 -19.21
C ALA A 757 -29.19 48.20 -18.30
N GLU A 758 -29.67 47.23 -17.54
CA GLU A 758 -28.82 46.36 -16.71
C GLU A 758 -28.30 45.20 -17.55
N GLY A 759 -27.00 44.91 -17.42
CA GLY A 759 -26.38 43.74 -18.02
C GLY A 759 -26.72 42.45 -17.29
N ASP A 760 -26.26 41.32 -17.83
CA ASP A 760 -26.36 40.04 -17.13
C ASP A 760 -25.52 40.10 -15.83
N PRO A 761 -26.01 39.51 -14.72
CA PRO A 761 -25.28 39.52 -13.46
C PRO A 761 -24.02 38.66 -13.56
N GLY A 762 -22.88 39.25 -13.21
CA GLY A 762 -21.67 38.53 -12.82
C GLY A 762 -21.82 37.94 -11.41
N LYS A 763 -21.09 36.87 -11.13
CA LYS A 763 -21.16 36.15 -9.86
C LYS A 763 -19.77 35.71 -9.41
N VAL A 764 -19.52 35.81 -8.11
CA VAL A 764 -18.40 35.12 -7.45
C VAL A 764 -18.85 34.49 -6.14
N VAL A 765 -18.37 33.28 -5.87
CA VAL A 765 -18.63 32.58 -4.62
C VAL A 765 -17.47 32.84 -3.67
N ILE A 766 -17.78 33.33 -2.48
CA ILE A 766 -16.82 33.50 -1.39
C ILE A 766 -16.37 32.09 -0.96
N THR A 767 -15.13 31.78 -1.28
CA THR A 767 -14.54 30.46 -1.06
C THR A 767 -14.10 30.33 0.39
N GLN A 768 -14.43 29.20 1.01
CA GLN A 768 -13.91 28.89 2.34
C GLN A 768 -12.43 28.58 2.23
N VAL A 769 -11.58 29.29 2.97
CA VAL A 769 -10.19 28.86 3.08
C VAL A 769 -10.15 27.62 3.97
N LEU A 770 -9.95 26.47 3.36
CA LEU A 770 -9.76 25.21 4.09
C LEU A 770 -8.40 25.19 4.78
N THR A 771 -8.29 24.42 5.86
CA THR A 771 -7.00 24.13 6.50
C THR A 771 -6.30 23.00 5.76
N SER A 772 -4.97 23.07 5.67
CA SER A 772 -4.16 21.99 5.11
C SER A 772 -4.35 20.69 5.91
N PHE A 773 -4.06 19.55 5.30
CA PHE A 773 -4.12 18.30 6.04
C PHE A 773 -2.87 18.13 6.92
N PRO A 774 -3.05 17.87 8.23
CA PRO A 774 -1.92 17.64 9.12
C PRO A 774 -1.30 16.26 8.88
N VAL A 775 0.03 16.17 8.96
CA VAL A 775 0.72 14.87 8.97
C VAL A 775 0.32 14.07 10.20
N LYS A 776 -0.16 12.85 9.98
CA LYS A 776 -0.59 11.93 11.05
C LYS A 776 0.48 10.91 11.46
N HIS A 777 1.54 10.76 10.66
CA HIS A 777 2.62 9.80 10.90
C HIS A 777 3.98 10.37 10.51
N MET A 778 4.92 10.35 11.46
CA MET A 778 6.34 10.59 11.26
C MET A 778 7.19 9.70 12.17
N GLU A 779 8.40 9.40 11.73
CA GLU A 779 9.40 8.66 12.50
C GLU A 779 10.81 9.14 12.17
N GLN A 780 11.75 8.94 13.09
CA GLN A 780 13.17 9.11 12.81
C GLN A 780 13.68 7.89 12.05
N ILE A 781 14.56 8.10 11.07
CA ILE A 781 15.18 7.03 10.28
C ILE A 781 16.70 7.15 10.28
N LEU A 782 17.39 6.12 9.81
CA LEU A 782 18.85 6.09 9.66
C LEU A 782 19.34 7.32 8.87
N LYS A 783 20.23 8.10 9.48
CA LYS A 783 20.85 9.25 8.83
C LYS A 783 21.85 8.82 7.76
N ARG A 784 22.05 9.64 6.72
CA ARG A 784 23.14 9.44 5.74
C ARG A 784 24.42 10.11 6.21
N ASP A 785 25.55 9.73 5.61
CA ASP A 785 26.86 10.32 5.89
C ASP A 785 26.81 11.85 5.77
N GLY A 786 27.26 12.54 6.81
CA GLY A 786 27.28 14.00 6.89
C GLY A 786 25.98 14.65 7.38
N GLU A 787 24.90 13.90 7.60
CA GLU A 787 23.65 14.42 8.15
C GLU A 787 23.62 14.32 9.69
N THR A 788 23.01 15.31 10.34
CA THR A 788 22.79 15.28 11.80
C THR A 788 21.66 14.32 12.17
N ALA A 789 20.52 14.46 11.49
CA ALA A 789 19.33 13.64 11.70
C ALA A 789 18.46 13.61 10.45
N ARG A 790 17.59 12.62 10.37
CA ARG A 790 16.67 12.42 9.25
C ARG A 790 15.36 11.84 9.74
N ILE A 791 14.27 12.29 9.12
CA ILE A 791 12.93 11.80 9.42
C ILE A 791 12.26 11.27 8.16
N GLU A 792 11.33 10.33 8.35
CA GLU A 792 10.36 9.92 7.34
C GLU A 792 8.97 10.32 7.81
N PHE A 793 8.14 10.82 6.90
CA PHE A 793 6.73 11.10 7.18
C PHE A 793 5.83 10.64 6.05
N THR A 794 4.56 10.39 6.36
CA THR A 794 3.55 10.01 5.36
C THR A 794 2.75 11.23 4.94
N VAL A 795 2.70 11.50 3.63
CA VAL A 795 1.83 12.54 3.05
C VAL A 795 0.37 12.19 3.39
N PRO A 796 -0.43 13.13 3.93
CA PRO A 796 -1.83 12.88 4.30
C PRO A 796 -2.67 12.28 3.17
N ASP A 797 -3.57 11.37 3.54
CA ASP A 797 -4.41 10.61 2.61
C ASP A 797 -5.87 10.58 3.10
N GLU A 798 -6.53 11.73 3.03
CA GLU A 798 -7.94 11.89 3.47
C GLU A 798 -8.96 11.46 2.38
N GLY A 799 -8.51 11.14 1.16
CA GLY A 799 -9.39 10.61 0.12
C GLY A 799 -9.17 11.06 -1.34
N PRO A 800 -10.09 10.67 -2.24
CA PRO A 800 -10.10 10.98 -3.66
C PRO A 800 -10.67 12.36 -3.97
N THR A 801 -11.43 12.95 -3.05
CA THR A 801 -12.14 14.22 -3.27
C THR A 801 -11.31 15.45 -2.95
N ASP A 802 -10.37 15.33 -2.01
CA ASP A 802 -9.44 16.40 -1.60
C ASP A 802 -8.01 15.85 -1.57
N GLN A 803 -7.29 16.01 -2.68
CA GLN A 803 -5.93 15.51 -2.85
C GLN A 803 -4.91 16.59 -2.50
N VAL A 804 -3.79 16.18 -1.90
CA VAL A 804 -2.59 17.03 -1.77
C VAL A 804 -2.11 17.40 -3.18
N VAL A 805 -1.98 18.70 -3.43
CA VAL A 805 -1.62 19.23 -4.76
C VAL A 805 -0.12 19.48 -4.89
N PRO A 806 0.43 19.45 -6.12
CA PRO A 806 1.79 19.92 -6.38
C PRO A 806 2.00 21.36 -5.86
N GLY A 807 3.16 21.62 -5.27
CA GLY A 807 3.50 22.87 -4.56
C GLY A 807 3.20 22.84 -3.06
N THR A 808 2.76 21.70 -2.51
CA THR A 808 2.59 21.54 -1.06
C THR A 808 3.94 21.48 -0.37
N VAL A 809 4.13 22.32 0.64
CA VAL A 809 5.37 22.40 1.43
C VAL A 809 5.14 21.78 2.81
N TYR A 810 5.99 20.82 3.16
CA TYR A 810 6.09 20.27 4.51
C TYR A 810 7.37 20.81 5.15
N THR A 811 7.23 21.43 6.32
CA THR A 811 8.34 22.02 7.05
C THR A 811 8.46 21.35 8.41
N ALA A 812 9.58 20.70 8.69
CA ALA A 812 9.88 20.22 10.04
C ALA A 812 10.20 21.42 10.94
N GLN A 813 9.60 21.47 12.12
CA GLN A 813 9.85 22.52 13.10
C GLN A 813 10.26 21.91 14.44
N LYS A 814 11.29 22.46 15.08
CA LYS A 814 11.69 22.11 16.44
C LYS A 814 11.08 23.08 17.46
N PHE A 815 10.66 22.56 18.60
CA PHE A 815 10.26 23.41 19.73
C PHE A 815 11.47 23.78 20.59
N ASN A 816 11.75 25.07 20.74
CA ASN A 816 12.87 25.54 21.57
C ASN A 816 12.47 25.89 23.02
N GLY A 817 11.28 25.49 23.46
CA GLY A 817 10.71 25.83 24.76
C GLY A 817 9.80 27.07 24.73
N LYS A 818 9.88 27.90 23.68
CA LYS A 818 9.06 29.11 23.53
C LYS A 818 8.39 29.20 22.16
N ASN A 819 9.16 28.96 21.09
CA ASN A 819 8.74 29.11 19.70
C ASN A 819 9.08 27.84 18.90
N TRP A 820 8.35 27.65 17.80
CA TRP A 820 8.68 26.65 16.79
C TRP A 820 9.63 27.24 15.75
N VAL A 821 10.75 26.57 15.50
CA VAL A 821 11.81 27.01 14.58
C VAL A 821 11.93 26.00 13.44
N ASP A 822 11.93 26.47 12.20
CA ASP A 822 12.04 25.64 11.01
C ASP A 822 13.43 24.97 10.95
N VAL A 823 13.46 23.65 10.78
CA VAL A 823 14.68 22.80 10.79
C VAL A 823 14.73 21.82 9.61
N GLY A 824 13.86 21.99 8.62
CA GLY A 824 13.83 21.17 7.41
C GLY A 824 12.62 21.52 6.55
N SER A 825 12.74 21.36 5.23
CA SER A 825 11.63 21.62 4.31
C SER A 825 11.66 20.67 3.12
N LEU A 826 10.48 20.30 2.62
CA LEU A 826 10.27 19.49 1.43
C LEU A 826 9.05 20.00 0.67
N GLU A 827 9.20 20.26 -0.63
CA GLU A 827 8.10 20.58 -1.53
C GLU A 827 7.69 19.36 -2.35
N ILE A 828 6.38 19.17 -2.54
CA ILE A 828 5.82 18.12 -3.39
C ILE A 828 5.72 18.62 -4.83
N GLU A 829 6.52 18.08 -5.75
CA GLU A 829 6.53 18.51 -7.16
C GLU A 829 5.54 17.73 -8.06
N GLY A 830 5.17 16.51 -7.68
CA GLY A 830 4.34 15.60 -8.47
C GLY A 830 2.88 15.57 -8.03
N SER A 831 1.97 15.23 -8.97
CA SER A 831 0.59 14.90 -8.64
C SER A 831 0.50 13.50 -8.01
N ASN A 832 -0.59 13.21 -7.30
CA ASN A 832 -0.89 11.89 -6.73
C ASN A 832 0.12 11.36 -5.70
N GLN A 833 0.80 12.22 -4.94
CA GLN A 833 1.79 11.81 -3.91
C GLN A 833 1.16 11.50 -2.54
N ARG A 834 -0.19 11.44 -2.43
CA ARG A 834 -0.88 11.08 -1.18
C ARG A 834 -0.49 9.70 -0.68
N GLY A 835 -0.40 9.56 0.64
CA GLY A 835 -0.03 8.31 1.32
C GLY A 835 1.41 7.85 1.08
N SER A 836 2.20 8.59 0.27
CA SER A 836 3.61 8.25 0.02
C SER A 836 4.46 8.60 1.24
N LYS A 837 5.49 7.81 1.45
CA LYS A 837 6.52 8.08 2.44
C LYS A 837 7.52 9.08 1.85
N LYS A 838 7.88 10.09 2.63
CA LYS A 838 8.84 11.12 2.25
C LYS A 838 9.90 11.26 3.33
N GLU A 839 11.14 11.24 2.89
CA GLU A 839 12.28 11.52 3.75
C GLU A 839 12.58 13.02 3.77
N MET A 840 12.98 13.53 4.92
CA MET A 840 13.44 14.91 5.10
C MET A 840 14.68 14.90 5.98
N LYS A 841 15.79 15.49 5.49
CA LYS A 841 16.94 15.78 6.33
C LYS A 841 16.59 16.91 7.30
N LEU A 842 17.10 16.84 8.52
CA LEU A 842 16.98 17.93 9.48
C LEU A 842 18.29 18.70 9.58
N GLU A 843 18.19 20.03 9.56
CA GLU A 843 19.32 20.96 9.54
C GLU A 843 19.17 22.07 10.60
N GLY A 844 20.30 22.71 10.95
CA GLY A 844 20.36 23.79 11.94
C GLY A 844 20.87 23.33 13.31
N ASP A 845 20.65 24.14 14.35
CA ASP A 845 20.98 23.79 15.73
C ASP A 845 19.96 22.77 16.24
N ILE A 846 20.25 21.48 16.13
CA ILE A 846 19.38 20.38 16.58
C ILE A 846 20.12 19.54 17.63
N LYS A 847 19.42 19.16 18.69
CA LYS A 847 19.98 18.45 19.85
C LYS A 847 19.17 17.21 20.19
N ASP A 848 19.84 16.29 20.88
CA ASP A 848 19.20 15.13 21.50
C ASP A 848 18.05 15.57 22.41
N GLY A 849 16.89 14.92 22.28
CA GLY A 849 15.67 15.25 23.00
C GLY A 849 14.83 16.39 22.41
N ASP A 850 15.26 17.01 21.29
CA ASP A 850 14.47 18.07 20.64
C ASP A 850 13.12 17.51 20.13
N LEU A 851 12.05 18.26 20.39
CA LEU A 851 10.69 17.92 19.96
C LEU A 851 10.43 18.47 18.56
N ILE A 852 10.12 17.58 17.61
CA ILE A 852 9.86 17.92 16.21
C ILE A 852 8.38 17.70 15.84
N ARG A 853 7.82 18.66 15.09
CA ARG A 853 6.52 18.55 14.42
C ARG A 853 6.66 18.86 12.93
N ILE A 854 5.61 18.59 12.15
CA ILE A 854 5.53 19.02 10.74
C ILE A 854 4.43 20.07 10.57
N LYS A 855 4.81 21.23 10.03
CA LYS A 855 3.93 22.26 9.49
C LYS A 855 3.63 21.90 8.03
N SER A 856 2.36 21.76 7.69
CA SER A 856 1.87 21.45 6.36
C SER A 856 1.26 22.71 5.76
N LYS A 857 1.74 23.10 4.57
CA LYS A 857 1.24 24.25 3.81
C LYS A 857 0.88 23.81 2.40
N GLU A 858 -0.40 23.47 2.21
CA GLU A 858 -0.95 23.27 0.88
C GLU A 858 -1.22 24.62 0.19
N PRO A 859 -0.99 24.72 -1.13
CA PRO A 859 -1.34 25.91 -1.90
C PRO A 859 -2.79 26.29 -1.70
N GLY A 860 -2.99 27.53 -1.25
CA GLY A 860 -4.31 28.12 -1.08
C GLY A 860 -5.09 27.72 0.18
N LYS A 861 -4.50 26.94 1.08
CA LYS A 861 -5.08 26.55 2.37
C LYS A 861 -4.39 27.27 3.54
N LEU A 862 -5.05 27.28 4.70
CA LEU A 862 -4.42 27.65 5.97
C LEU A 862 -3.37 26.59 6.36
N GLU A 863 -2.37 26.99 7.14
CA GLU A 863 -1.37 26.06 7.68
C GLU A 863 -2.01 25.06 8.63
N ALA A 864 -1.47 23.85 8.64
CA ALA A 864 -1.82 22.82 9.61
C ALA A 864 -0.58 22.26 10.28
N TYR A 865 -0.72 21.81 11.52
CA TYR A 865 0.39 21.27 12.29
C TYR A 865 0.06 19.83 12.67
N SER A 866 1.06 18.96 12.62
CA SER A 866 0.87 17.56 13.04
C SER A 866 0.46 17.46 14.51
N VAL A 867 0.94 18.38 15.35
CA VAL A 867 0.53 18.59 16.74
C VAL A 867 0.56 20.06 17.14
N GLY A 868 -0.26 20.41 18.13
CA GLY A 868 -0.38 21.76 18.67
C GLY A 868 -0.95 22.78 17.68
N GLU A 869 -1.04 24.02 18.14
CA GLU A 869 -1.49 25.17 17.34
C GLU A 869 -0.28 25.93 16.77
N LYS A 870 -0.54 26.92 15.89
CA LYS A 870 0.49 27.78 15.28
C LYS A 870 1.44 28.36 16.33
N ASP A 871 0.85 29.03 17.31
CA ASP A 871 1.52 29.75 18.39
C ASP A 871 1.08 29.16 19.72
N GLY A 872 1.95 28.37 20.36
CA GLY A 872 1.62 27.76 21.65
C GLY A 872 2.71 26.83 22.15
N ALA A 873 2.92 26.86 23.48
CA ALA A 873 3.64 25.79 24.14
C ALA A 873 2.85 24.50 23.98
N TYR A 874 3.54 23.43 23.57
CA TYR A 874 2.93 22.13 23.39
C TYR A 874 3.60 21.14 24.34
N THR A 875 2.78 20.41 25.08
CA THR A 875 3.23 19.34 25.96
C THR A 875 2.74 18.03 25.36
N PRO A 876 3.64 17.13 24.95
CA PRO A 876 3.25 15.85 24.40
C PRO A 876 2.38 15.04 25.38
N LEU A 877 1.30 14.45 24.87
CA LEU A 877 0.54 13.48 25.63
C LEU A 877 1.37 12.20 25.77
N VAL A 878 1.75 11.87 27.00
CA VAL A 878 2.53 10.65 27.29
C VAL A 878 1.57 9.46 27.35
N PRO A 879 1.85 8.34 26.67
CA PRO A 879 1.07 7.11 26.82
C PRO A 879 1.00 6.67 28.29
N ASP A 880 -0.19 6.30 28.77
CA ASP A 880 -0.30 5.67 30.08
C ASP A 880 0.41 4.30 30.01
N PRO A 881 1.47 4.07 30.79
CA PRO A 881 2.17 2.79 30.79
C PRO A 881 1.28 1.60 31.17
N ASN A 882 0.08 1.83 31.73
CA ASN A 882 -0.88 0.80 32.09
C ASN A 882 -2.03 0.61 31.07
N ASP A 883 -2.24 1.53 30.12
CA ASP A 883 -3.22 1.38 29.04
C ASP A 883 -2.49 1.12 27.70
N THR A 884 -2.30 -0.17 27.40
CA THR A 884 -1.73 -0.62 26.13
C THR A 884 -2.78 -0.77 25.03
N THR A 885 -4.07 -0.55 25.35
CA THR A 885 -5.19 -0.82 24.44
C THR A 885 -5.60 0.41 23.64
N ASN A 886 -5.37 1.62 24.17
CA ASN A 886 -5.69 2.87 23.48
C ASN A 886 -4.44 3.73 23.27
N PRO A 887 -3.96 3.94 22.03
CA PRO A 887 -2.90 4.90 21.77
C PRO A 887 -3.40 6.33 22.09
N VAL A 888 -2.54 7.15 22.71
CA VAL A 888 -2.81 8.59 22.92
C VAL A 888 -3.04 9.30 21.59
N ALA A 889 -3.85 10.37 21.61
CA ALA A 889 -4.32 11.08 20.41
C ALA A 889 -3.19 11.56 19.47
N ASP A 890 -2.01 11.86 20.03
CA ASP A 890 -0.86 12.42 19.31
C ASP A 890 0.20 11.38 18.90
N LYS A 891 -0.07 10.09 19.10
CA LYS A 891 0.89 9.02 18.75
C LYS A 891 1.33 9.14 17.28
N ASN A 892 2.66 9.11 17.06
CA ASN A 892 3.33 9.25 15.76
C ASN A 892 3.09 10.59 15.03
N ARG A 893 2.50 11.59 15.69
CA ARG A 893 2.29 12.94 15.10
C ARG A 893 3.39 13.93 15.45
N TYR A 894 4.31 13.54 16.31
CA TYR A 894 5.52 14.25 16.68
C TYR A 894 6.63 13.22 16.94
N LEU A 895 7.87 13.68 17.01
CA LEU A 895 8.99 12.86 17.43
C LEU A 895 9.88 13.61 18.41
N ILE A 896 10.47 12.87 19.34
CA ILE A 896 11.56 13.34 20.19
C ILE A 896 12.82 12.77 19.57
N LEU A 897 13.72 13.63 19.12
CA LEU A 897 14.92 13.18 18.42
C LEU A 897 15.85 12.44 19.36
N ASP A 898 16.32 11.29 18.88
CA ASP A 898 17.39 10.54 19.51
C ASP A 898 18.68 10.74 18.70
N LEU A 899 19.63 11.47 19.27
CA LEU A 899 20.93 11.71 18.64
C LEU A 899 22.07 11.06 19.43
N LYS A 900 21.75 10.26 20.45
CA LYS A 900 22.74 9.55 21.27
C LYS A 900 22.84 8.11 20.79
N GLY A 901 24.06 7.61 20.72
CA GLY A 901 24.27 6.19 20.49
C GLY A 901 24.18 5.38 21.78
N PRO A 902 24.12 4.05 21.69
CA PRO A 902 23.88 3.21 22.85
C PRO A 902 25.01 3.28 23.86
N GLU A 903 24.70 3.78 25.06
CA GLU A 903 25.67 3.84 26.15
C GLU A 903 25.76 2.48 26.85
N ALA A 904 26.98 1.97 27.01
CA ALA A 904 27.25 0.78 27.80
C ALA A 904 27.48 1.13 29.28
N GLU A 905 26.92 0.32 30.18
CA GLU A 905 27.19 0.35 31.61
C GLU A 905 27.64 -1.03 32.07
N GLY A 906 28.80 -1.10 32.72
CA GLY A 906 29.36 -2.37 33.15
C GLY A 906 30.82 -2.29 33.55
N LYS A 907 31.37 -3.47 33.83
CA LYS A 907 32.78 -3.63 34.19
C LYS A 907 33.40 -4.82 33.46
N ALA A 908 34.71 -4.74 33.29
CA ALA A 908 35.55 -5.86 32.90
C ALA A 908 36.33 -6.33 34.13
N THR A 909 36.44 -7.64 34.33
CA THR A 909 37.18 -8.23 35.45
C THR A 909 37.96 -9.44 34.98
N ASP A 910 39.14 -9.67 35.55
CA ASP A 910 39.85 -10.92 35.31
C ASP A 910 39.08 -12.12 35.88
N GLU A 911 38.97 -13.18 35.08
CA GLU A 911 38.53 -14.49 35.53
C GLU A 911 39.43 -14.95 36.69
N ARG A 912 38.92 -15.77 37.60
CA ARG A 912 39.65 -16.21 38.81
C ARG A 912 41.05 -16.77 38.52
N PHE A 913 41.23 -17.50 37.42
CA PHE A 913 42.53 -18.04 36.99
C PHE A 913 43.29 -17.15 36.00
N ARG A 914 42.79 -15.94 35.69
CA ARG A 914 43.37 -14.92 34.80
C ARG A 914 43.64 -15.43 33.38
N ARG A 915 42.80 -16.35 32.91
CA ARG A 915 42.87 -16.86 31.54
C ARG A 915 42.05 -16.01 30.58
N TYR A 916 41.00 -15.39 31.11
CA TYR A 916 40.07 -14.57 30.36
C TYR A 916 39.78 -13.27 31.10
N ILE A 917 39.45 -12.23 30.35
CA ILE A 917 38.79 -11.03 30.86
C ILE A 917 37.28 -11.26 30.66
N ASP A 918 36.55 -11.31 31.77
CA ASP A 918 35.10 -11.41 31.78
C ASP A 918 34.50 -10.00 31.66
N ILE A 919 33.69 -9.77 30.63
CA ILE A 919 33.03 -8.48 30.41
C ILE A 919 31.57 -8.62 30.79
N ASN A 920 31.16 -7.89 31.82
CA ASN A 920 29.76 -7.84 32.25
C ASN A 920 29.23 -6.41 32.06
N ALA A 921 28.57 -6.19 30.93
CA ALA A 921 27.98 -4.90 30.59
C ALA A 921 26.60 -5.04 29.97
N THR A 922 25.81 -4.00 30.15
CA THR A 922 24.48 -3.83 29.57
C THR A 922 24.46 -2.55 28.73
N LEU A 923 23.67 -2.52 27.67
CA LEU A 923 23.42 -1.30 26.91
C LEU A 923 22.11 -0.68 27.38
N LYS A 924 22.09 0.64 27.60
CA LYS A 924 20.90 1.37 28.05
C LYS A 924 19.77 1.38 27.00
N GLU A 925 20.11 1.12 25.74
CA GLU A 925 19.17 0.98 24.62
C GLU A 925 19.58 -0.17 23.70
N ALA A 926 18.67 -0.57 22.81
CA ALA A 926 18.93 -1.67 21.88
C ALA A 926 19.88 -1.19 20.75
N PRO A 927 20.96 -1.93 20.46
CA PRO A 927 21.82 -1.63 19.31
C PRO A 927 21.09 -1.98 18.00
N GLY A 928 21.40 -1.25 16.91
CA GLY A 928 20.80 -1.47 15.60
C GLY A 928 21.22 -2.80 14.98
N LYS A 929 22.52 -2.97 14.69
CA LYS A 929 23.06 -4.23 14.14
C LYS A 929 24.39 -4.65 14.74
N GLU A 930 25.33 -3.73 14.91
CA GLU A 930 26.71 -4.05 15.28
C GLU A 930 27.09 -3.48 16.65
N VAL A 931 27.81 -4.29 17.42
CA VAL A 931 28.51 -3.87 18.63
C VAL A 931 29.97 -4.28 18.50
N THR A 932 30.87 -3.36 18.84
CA THR A 932 32.32 -3.57 18.79
C THR A 932 32.90 -3.48 20.19
N ILE A 933 33.66 -4.51 20.59
CA ILE A 933 34.48 -4.49 21.80
C ILE A 933 35.93 -4.30 21.38
N GLU A 934 36.58 -3.29 21.95
CA GLU A 934 38.01 -3.06 21.78
C GLU A 934 38.73 -3.28 23.12
N VAL A 935 39.81 -4.07 23.10
CA VAL A 935 40.66 -4.32 24.26
C VAL A 935 42.06 -3.78 23.99
N GLY A 936 42.47 -2.85 24.85
CA GLY A 936 43.71 -2.07 24.75
C GLY A 936 44.94 -2.85 25.19
N PHE A 937 45.38 -3.80 24.37
CA PHE A 937 46.64 -4.52 24.59
C PHE A 937 47.87 -3.71 24.16
N ALA A 938 47.74 -2.80 23.18
CA ALA A 938 48.84 -2.00 22.67
C ALA A 938 48.79 -0.52 23.09
N GLY A 939 47.64 -0.02 23.54
CA GLY A 939 47.48 1.35 24.02
C GLY A 939 46.03 1.73 24.33
N GLU A 940 45.78 3.05 24.41
CA GLU A 940 44.41 3.60 24.51
C GLU A 940 43.58 3.28 23.26
N GLN A 941 42.30 3.65 23.28
CA GLN A 941 41.35 3.40 22.19
C GLN A 941 41.90 3.82 20.82
N GLY A 942 41.78 2.94 19.82
CA GLY A 942 42.20 3.14 18.43
C GLY A 942 43.68 2.85 18.16
N ALA A 943 44.46 2.43 19.15
CA ALA A 943 45.88 2.14 18.95
C ALA A 943 46.10 0.90 18.04
N GLU A 944 47.06 1.00 17.13
CA GLU A 944 47.48 -0.10 16.27
C GLU A 944 48.05 -1.24 17.13
N GLY A 945 47.44 -2.43 17.03
CA GLY A 945 47.76 -3.59 17.88
C GLY A 945 46.71 -3.91 18.96
N ASN A 946 45.70 -3.05 19.17
CA ASN A 946 44.55 -3.40 20.00
C ASN A 946 43.72 -4.53 19.35
N LYS A 947 43.08 -5.36 20.18
CA LYS A 947 42.17 -6.40 19.67
C LYS A 947 40.75 -5.87 19.60
N THR A 948 40.15 -5.94 18.42
CA THR A 948 38.76 -5.56 18.17
C THR A 948 37.92 -6.78 17.84
N PHE A 949 36.69 -6.81 18.36
CA PHE A 949 35.71 -7.85 18.11
C PHE A 949 34.40 -7.18 17.72
N THR A 950 33.91 -7.43 16.52
CA THR A 950 32.67 -6.84 15.99
C THR A 950 31.69 -7.96 15.64
N GLY A 951 30.43 -7.81 16.05
CA GLY A 951 29.37 -8.76 15.75
C GLY A 951 27.98 -8.25 16.12
N ASP A 952 26.96 -9.07 15.88
CA ASP A 952 25.60 -8.78 16.33
C ASP A 952 25.44 -8.98 17.85
N LYS A 953 24.33 -8.52 18.44
CA LYS A 953 24.09 -8.61 19.88
C LYS A 953 24.27 -10.04 20.43
N SER A 954 23.84 -11.06 19.70
CA SER A 954 23.95 -12.48 20.08
C SER A 954 25.38 -13.00 20.02
N ASP A 955 26.16 -12.55 19.04
CA ASP A 955 27.57 -12.91 18.89
C ASP A 955 28.44 -12.18 19.91
N VAL A 956 28.15 -10.91 20.18
CA VAL A 956 28.84 -10.17 21.24
C VAL A 956 28.56 -10.80 22.62
N ILE A 957 27.35 -11.33 22.90
CA ILE A 957 27.05 -12.14 24.12
C ILE A 957 27.96 -13.37 24.26
N LYS A 958 28.38 -14.00 23.16
CA LYS A 958 29.38 -15.08 23.23
C LYS A 958 30.77 -14.55 23.53
N PHE A 959 31.16 -13.40 22.97
CA PHE A 959 32.45 -12.74 23.23
C PHE A 959 32.56 -12.10 24.62
N TYR A 960 31.46 -11.59 25.19
CA TYR A 960 31.34 -11.07 26.56
C TYR A 960 31.90 -12.06 27.61
N ASN A 961 31.93 -13.35 27.30
CA ASN A 961 32.31 -14.39 28.24
C ASN A 961 33.77 -14.84 28.19
N GLN A 962 34.56 -14.57 27.13
CA GLN A 962 35.94 -15.13 27.01
C GLN A 962 36.88 -14.32 26.08
N VAL A 963 37.44 -13.19 26.54
CA VAL A 963 38.61 -12.58 25.87
C VAL A 963 39.90 -13.15 26.46
N VAL A 964 40.71 -13.83 25.66
CA VAL A 964 41.99 -14.43 26.12
C VAL A 964 42.93 -13.33 26.65
N HIS A 965 43.36 -13.48 27.90
CA HIS A 965 44.31 -12.58 28.55
C HIS A 965 45.72 -12.86 28.02
N THR A 966 46.38 -11.89 27.38
CA THR A 966 47.67 -12.10 26.71
C THR A 966 48.87 -11.33 27.29
N GLU A 967 48.68 -10.32 28.15
CA GLU A 967 49.78 -9.49 28.68
C GLU A 967 49.52 -8.97 30.11
N ASP A 968 50.58 -8.61 30.83
CA ASP A 968 50.53 -8.10 32.22
C ASP A 968 50.03 -6.65 32.34
N THR A 969 49.62 -5.97 31.26
CA THR A 969 49.07 -4.60 31.31
C THR A 969 48.00 -4.41 30.25
N ILE A 970 46.79 -4.02 30.67
CA ILE A 970 45.66 -3.69 29.78
C ILE A 970 45.30 -2.22 30.02
N HIS A 971 45.25 -1.44 28.94
CA HIS A 971 45.03 0.02 28.99
C HIS A 971 43.54 0.40 29.08
N GLY A 972 42.66 -0.52 28.69
CA GLY A 972 41.22 -0.33 28.80
C GLY A 972 40.43 -1.35 28.00
N VAL A 973 39.12 -1.37 28.27
CA VAL A 973 38.13 -2.10 27.49
C VAL A 973 37.05 -1.09 27.07
N TRP A 974 36.79 -1.00 25.78
CA TRP A 974 35.78 -0.09 25.22
C TRP A 974 34.69 -0.87 24.52
N ILE A 975 33.45 -0.43 24.70
CA ILE A 975 32.31 -0.91 23.94
C ILE A 975 31.83 0.23 23.06
N THR A 976 31.81 0.01 21.75
CA THR A 976 31.23 0.90 20.75
C THR A 976 29.97 0.25 20.21
N ALA A 977 28.85 0.97 20.29
CA ALA A 977 27.59 0.51 19.75
C ALA A 977 26.96 1.61 18.89
N THR A 978 26.21 1.17 17.87
CA THR A 978 25.45 2.05 16.99
C THR A 978 23.97 1.66 17.06
N ASP A 979 23.10 2.66 17.23
CA ASP A 979 21.65 2.47 17.28
C ASP A 979 21.06 2.22 15.87
N GLN A 980 19.73 2.16 15.77
CA GLN A 980 19.00 2.04 14.49
C GLN A 980 19.00 3.32 13.64
N PHE A 981 19.39 4.46 14.21
CA PHE A 981 19.40 5.78 13.55
C PHE A 981 20.80 6.19 13.06
N GLY A 982 21.83 5.39 13.35
CA GLY A 982 23.22 5.62 12.97
C GLY A 982 24.01 6.46 13.99
N ASN A 983 23.51 6.62 15.21
CA ASN A 983 24.23 7.29 16.28
C ASN A 983 25.16 6.29 16.98
N THR A 984 26.43 6.65 17.09
CA THR A 984 27.46 5.79 17.67
C THR A 984 27.97 6.38 18.97
N LYS A 985 28.10 5.54 19.98
CA LYS A 985 28.75 5.90 21.25
C LYS A 985 29.79 4.85 21.61
N THR A 986 30.96 5.31 22.03
CA THR A 986 31.97 4.48 22.68
C THR A 986 31.98 4.77 24.18
N THR A 987 31.92 3.72 24.99
CA THR A 987 32.05 3.78 26.44
C THR A 987 33.26 2.97 26.91
N LYS A 988 34.14 3.57 27.72
CA LYS A 988 35.21 2.88 28.45
C LYS A 988 34.61 2.19 29.67
N LEU A 989 34.78 0.88 29.80
CA LEU A 989 34.36 0.13 30.98
C LEU A 989 35.36 0.32 32.12
N THR A 990 34.86 0.22 33.35
CA THR A 990 35.73 0.08 34.52
C THR A 990 36.43 -1.28 34.44
N TYR A 991 37.76 -1.28 34.55
CA TYR A 991 38.57 -2.50 34.55
C TYR A 991 39.48 -2.53 35.78
N ASP A 992 39.24 -3.50 36.66
CA ASP A 992 40.05 -3.73 37.86
C ASP A 992 41.08 -4.81 37.55
N GLN A 993 42.27 -4.40 37.14
CA GLN A 993 43.33 -5.35 36.79
C GLN A 993 43.81 -6.13 38.03
N THR A 994 43.84 -7.46 37.93
CA THR A 994 44.43 -8.32 38.95
C THR A 994 45.85 -8.72 38.57
N TYR A 995 46.78 -8.65 39.54
CA TYR A 995 48.17 -8.97 39.28
C TYR A 995 48.53 -10.36 39.80
N GLN A 996 49.17 -11.17 38.96
CA GLN A 996 49.55 -12.55 39.31
C GLN A 996 50.89 -12.59 40.05
N LEU A 997 50.98 -13.48 41.04
CA LEU A 997 52.22 -13.83 41.72
C LEU A 997 52.53 -15.31 41.50
N ALA A 998 53.75 -15.62 41.05
CA ALA A 998 54.26 -16.97 40.95
C ALA A 998 54.98 -17.39 42.24
N VAL A 999 54.42 -18.38 42.95
CA VAL A 999 55.06 -19.02 44.11
C VAL A 999 55.23 -20.51 43.84
N THR A 1000 56.47 -20.97 43.95
CA THR A 1000 56.87 -22.37 43.78
C THR A 1000 57.39 -22.94 45.08
N THR A 1001 57.20 -24.25 45.29
CA THR A 1001 57.65 -24.92 46.51
C THR A 1001 58.25 -26.30 46.27
N THR A 1002 59.25 -26.64 47.08
CA THR A 1002 59.87 -27.96 47.13
C THR A 1002 59.99 -28.45 48.59
N GLY A 1003 60.14 -29.76 48.76
CA GLY A 1003 60.35 -30.37 50.09
C GLY A 1003 59.08 -30.78 50.85
N ILE A 1004 57.89 -30.73 50.21
CA ILE A 1004 56.63 -31.22 50.79
C ILE A 1004 56.65 -32.75 50.82
N ARG A 1005 56.98 -33.33 51.98
CA ARG A 1005 57.02 -34.78 52.26
C ARG A 1005 56.74 -35.04 53.75
N PRO A 1006 56.20 -36.21 54.14
CA PRO A 1006 55.94 -36.55 55.53
C PRO A 1006 57.17 -36.43 56.42
N ARG A 1007 56.95 -36.15 57.71
CA ARG A 1007 57.94 -36.09 58.79
C ARG A 1007 58.98 -34.96 58.67
N ARG A 1008 58.90 -34.10 57.65
CA ARG A 1008 59.71 -32.89 57.53
C ARG A 1008 59.07 -31.74 58.30
N ASN A 1009 59.88 -30.96 58.99
CA ASN A 1009 59.48 -29.75 59.71
C ASN A 1009 59.82 -28.45 58.94
N TYR A 1010 60.12 -28.57 57.65
CA TYR A 1010 60.44 -27.42 56.81
C TYR A 1010 59.96 -27.65 55.39
N LEU A 1011 59.77 -26.56 54.64
CA LEU A 1011 59.66 -26.56 53.18
C LEU A 1011 60.55 -25.48 52.59
N ARG A 1012 60.70 -25.47 51.26
CA ARG A 1012 61.35 -24.37 50.55
C ARG A 1012 60.32 -23.68 49.67
N LEU A 1013 60.27 -22.34 49.72
CA LEU A 1013 59.46 -21.53 48.81
C LEU A 1013 60.35 -20.63 47.98
N LYS A 1014 59.93 -20.35 46.74
CA LYS A 1014 60.52 -19.35 45.86
C LYS A 1014 59.36 -18.54 45.27
N SER A 1015 59.46 -17.22 45.36
CA SER A 1015 58.54 -16.29 44.68
C SER A 1015 59.34 -15.50 43.65
N GLU A 1016 58.71 -15.11 42.56
CA GLU A 1016 59.33 -14.20 41.59
C GLU A 1016 59.51 -12.77 42.15
N ARG A 1017 58.83 -12.42 43.25
CA ARG A 1017 58.93 -11.11 43.92
C ARG A 1017 59.52 -11.20 45.32
N ALA A 1018 60.38 -10.23 45.65
CA ALA A 1018 60.91 -10.04 47.00
C ALA A 1018 59.79 -9.66 47.98
N ASN A 1019 60.02 -9.85 49.28
CA ASN A 1019 59.06 -9.59 50.36
C ASN A 1019 57.68 -10.25 50.19
N THR A 1020 57.57 -11.34 49.43
CA THR A 1020 56.30 -12.05 49.24
C THR A 1020 55.88 -12.75 50.53
N SER A 1021 54.68 -12.45 51.02
CA SER A 1021 54.05 -13.15 52.13
C SER A 1021 53.33 -14.39 51.60
N VAL A 1022 53.64 -15.58 52.12
CA VAL A 1022 52.96 -16.83 51.76
C VAL A 1022 52.31 -17.43 52.98
N LYS A 1023 50.98 -17.48 52.97
CA LYS A 1023 50.16 -18.20 53.93
C LYS A 1023 50.13 -19.68 53.57
N LEU A 1024 50.49 -20.52 54.54
CA LEU A 1024 50.52 -21.96 54.45
C LEU A 1024 49.46 -22.53 55.39
N THR A 1025 48.45 -23.21 54.86
CA THR A 1025 47.41 -23.86 55.67
C THR A 1025 47.42 -25.36 55.43
N PHE A 1026 47.69 -26.14 56.48
CA PHE A 1026 47.74 -27.59 56.46
C PHE A 1026 46.42 -28.18 56.91
N TYR A 1027 45.78 -28.99 56.08
CA TYR A 1027 44.49 -29.62 56.34
C TYR A 1027 44.64 -31.13 56.59
N LYS A 1028 44.07 -31.63 57.69
CA LYS A 1028 43.93 -33.07 57.97
C LYS A 1028 42.46 -33.41 58.13
N LYS A 1029 41.94 -34.34 57.32
CA LYS A 1029 40.52 -34.73 57.31
C LYS A 1029 39.57 -33.51 57.25
N GLY A 1030 39.91 -32.50 56.43
CA GLY A 1030 39.12 -31.28 56.25
C GLY A 1030 39.26 -30.21 57.35
N LYS A 1031 39.99 -30.47 58.44
CA LYS A 1031 40.24 -29.48 59.51
C LYS A 1031 41.66 -28.90 59.39
N VAL A 1032 41.82 -27.62 59.74
CA VAL A 1032 43.14 -26.98 59.82
C VAL A 1032 43.94 -27.61 60.94
N ALA A 1033 45.03 -28.29 60.60
CA ALA A 1033 45.95 -28.94 61.52
C ALA A 1033 47.12 -28.01 61.91
N HIS A 1034 47.51 -27.12 61.02
CA HIS A 1034 48.54 -26.10 61.26
C HIS A 1034 48.38 -24.97 60.25
N GLU A 1035 48.69 -23.74 60.64
CA GLU A 1035 48.71 -22.58 59.77
C GLU A 1035 49.88 -21.68 60.13
N GLU A 1036 50.61 -21.21 59.13
CA GLU A 1036 51.69 -20.27 59.31
C GLU A 1036 51.86 -19.39 58.06
N THR A 1037 52.17 -18.12 58.28
CA THR A 1037 52.57 -17.20 57.22
C THR A 1037 54.07 -16.99 57.27
N VAL A 1038 54.73 -17.14 56.12
CA VAL A 1038 56.17 -16.96 55.94
C VAL A 1038 56.46 -15.91 54.89
N THR A 1039 57.56 -15.18 55.04
CA THR A 1039 57.95 -14.13 54.08
C THR A 1039 59.19 -14.53 53.31
N ILE A 1040 59.09 -14.56 51.98
CA ILE A 1040 60.21 -14.77 51.06
C ILE A 1040 60.87 -13.41 50.83
N LYS A 1041 62.07 -13.21 51.37
CA LYS A 1041 62.74 -11.91 51.36
C LYS A 1041 63.33 -11.55 50.00
N ASP A 1042 63.83 -12.55 49.27
CA ASP A 1042 64.55 -12.39 48.01
C ASP A 1042 63.76 -13.03 46.87
N ALA A 1043 63.58 -12.27 45.79
CA ALA A 1043 63.02 -12.77 44.54
C ALA A 1043 63.86 -13.94 43.98
N ASP A 1044 63.18 -14.89 43.34
CA ASP A 1044 63.71 -16.02 42.57
C ASP A 1044 64.71 -16.96 43.26
N LYS A 1045 64.78 -16.91 44.58
CA LYS A 1045 65.61 -17.81 45.37
C LYS A 1045 64.76 -18.71 46.25
N PHE A 1046 65.06 -20.02 46.27
CA PHE A 1046 64.44 -20.94 47.22
C PHE A 1046 64.94 -20.65 48.63
N GLN A 1047 64.03 -20.20 49.49
CA GLN A 1047 64.28 -19.96 50.91
C GLN A 1047 63.68 -21.10 51.73
N LYS A 1048 64.45 -21.63 52.69
CA LYS A 1048 64.03 -22.71 53.58
C LYS A 1048 63.28 -22.11 54.77
N PHE A 1049 62.04 -22.52 54.96
CA PHE A 1049 61.21 -22.14 56.11
C PHE A 1049 60.96 -23.35 56.99
N THR A 1050 61.43 -23.28 58.23
CA THR A 1050 61.16 -24.30 59.26
C THR A 1050 59.90 -23.89 60.01
N PHE A 1051 58.92 -24.79 60.13
CA PHE A 1051 57.64 -24.49 60.75
C PHE A 1051 57.77 -24.21 62.25
N LYS A 1052 56.96 -23.28 62.75
CA LYS A 1052 56.89 -22.96 64.18
C LYS A 1052 56.51 -24.18 65.02
N ASN A 1053 56.93 -24.17 66.28
CA ASN A 1053 56.71 -25.26 67.25
C ASN A 1053 57.20 -26.64 66.79
N ASN A 1054 58.15 -26.67 65.84
CA ASN A 1054 58.69 -27.90 65.27
C ASN A 1054 57.61 -28.81 64.63
N TYR A 1055 56.54 -28.22 64.10
CA TYR A 1055 55.48 -28.93 63.41
C TYR A 1055 56.06 -29.81 62.30
N LYS A 1056 55.67 -31.08 62.25
CA LYS A 1056 56.11 -32.02 61.21
C LYS A 1056 54.93 -32.32 60.29
N MET A 1057 55.15 -32.15 58.99
CA MET A 1057 54.16 -32.48 57.97
C MET A 1057 53.73 -33.95 58.09
N GLU A 1058 52.42 -34.19 58.11
CA GLU A 1058 51.87 -35.53 58.30
C GLU A 1058 51.41 -36.13 56.98
N LYS A 1059 51.64 -37.44 56.79
CA LYS A 1059 51.09 -38.19 55.66
C LYS A 1059 49.56 -38.11 55.68
N GLY A 1060 48.93 -37.88 54.53
CA GLY A 1060 47.48 -37.74 54.42
C GLY A 1060 46.95 -36.34 54.71
N THR A 1061 47.80 -35.32 54.68
CA THR A 1061 47.41 -33.90 54.79
C THR A 1061 47.53 -33.16 53.46
N TYR A 1062 46.84 -32.04 53.31
CA TYR A 1062 47.03 -31.10 52.19
C TYR A 1062 47.65 -29.82 52.71
N VAL A 1063 48.66 -29.29 52.02
CA VAL A 1063 49.12 -27.90 52.24
C VAL A 1063 48.52 -27.00 51.16
N GLN A 1064 47.80 -25.96 51.55
CA GLN A 1064 47.33 -24.88 50.70
C GLN A 1064 48.31 -23.71 50.79
N LEU A 1065 48.72 -23.16 49.65
CA LEU A 1065 49.62 -22.03 49.56
C LEU A 1065 48.88 -20.82 48.98
N GLU A 1066 48.98 -19.68 49.66
CA GLU A 1066 48.44 -18.39 49.21
C GLU A 1066 49.51 -17.31 49.39
N GLY A 1067 50.09 -16.85 48.29
CA GLY A 1067 51.08 -15.79 48.25
C GLY A 1067 50.46 -14.42 47.93
N SER A 1068 50.97 -13.37 48.57
CA SER A 1068 50.67 -11.97 48.28
C SER A 1068 51.93 -11.11 48.38
N CYS A 1069 52.09 -10.17 47.45
CA CYS A 1069 53.12 -9.13 47.50
C CYS A 1069 52.52 -7.78 47.10
N THR A 1070 52.88 -6.70 47.79
CA THR A 1070 52.43 -5.33 47.47
C THR A 1070 53.63 -4.51 47.04
N GLU A 1071 53.55 -3.91 45.85
CA GLU A 1071 54.57 -2.99 45.31
C GLU A 1071 53.88 -1.73 44.80
N GLY A 1072 54.10 -0.60 45.51
CA GLY A 1072 53.32 0.61 45.28
C GLY A 1072 51.83 0.34 45.47
N ASP A 1073 51.02 0.73 44.48
CA ASP A 1073 49.56 0.61 44.50
C ASP A 1073 49.06 -0.77 44.02
N LYS A 1074 49.98 -1.66 43.59
CA LYS A 1074 49.66 -2.97 42.99
C LYS A 1074 49.77 -4.08 44.02
N VAL A 1075 48.75 -4.94 44.06
CA VAL A 1075 48.72 -6.15 44.91
C VAL A 1075 48.79 -7.39 44.03
N TYR A 1076 49.93 -8.07 44.07
CA TYR A 1076 50.17 -9.33 43.37
C TYR A 1076 49.73 -10.49 44.25
N THR A 1077 48.95 -11.43 43.69
CA THR A 1077 48.44 -12.59 44.44
C THR A 1077 48.59 -13.90 43.65
N THR A 1078 48.85 -14.99 44.36
CA THR A 1078 48.84 -16.33 43.76
C THR A 1078 47.42 -16.87 43.70
N ASN A 1079 47.09 -17.68 42.70
CA ASN A 1079 45.90 -18.52 42.79
C ASN A 1079 46.12 -19.60 43.88
N PRO A 1080 45.23 -19.77 44.87
CA PRO A 1080 45.42 -20.77 45.92
C PRO A 1080 45.48 -22.18 45.32
N TRP A 1081 46.50 -22.94 45.67
CA TRP A 1081 46.64 -24.32 45.21
C TRP A 1081 47.03 -25.24 46.36
N LYS A 1082 46.56 -26.49 46.28
CA LYS A 1082 46.75 -27.52 47.31
C LYS A 1082 47.74 -28.56 46.82
N LYS A 1083 48.62 -29.01 47.70
CA LYS A 1083 49.51 -30.15 47.46
C LYS A 1083 49.29 -31.21 48.52
N PHE A 1084 49.03 -32.44 48.06
CA PHE A 1084 48.89 -33.58 48.94
C PHE A 1084 50.26 -34.01 49.48
N ILE A 1085 50.30 -34.37 50.76
CA ILE A 1085 51.49 -34.91 51.41
C ILE A 1085 51.35 -36.43 51.46
N ASP A 1086 51.94 -37.08 50.46
CA ASP A 1086 52.01 -38.55 50.35
C ASP A 1086 53.19 -39.14 51.13
#